data_AF-A0A4Y7PG65-F1
#
_entry.id   AF-A0A4Y7PG65-F1
#
_cell.length_a   1.000
_cell.length_b   1.000
_cell.length_c   1.000
_cell.angle_alpha   90.00
_cell.angle_beta   90.00
_cell.angle_gamma   90.00
#
_symmetry.space_group_name_H-M   'P 1'
#
loop_
_entity.id
_entity.type
_entity.pdbx_description
1 polymer ?
#
loop_
_entity_poly.entity_id
_entity_poly.type
_entity_poly.pdbx_seq_one_letter_code
_entity_poly.pdbx_strand_id
1 'polypeptide(L)'
;LLIEKCEEDLSFGKGAFFLHQYRGMKATTTHNPNNEEEARNALKDLFQDMHISMLEDAKWWVDVGMEVHVPGKAVLWRVDSHFALIQHFLDADEATAARNVKEGQCYCVDLTAHLTALGGFRLRPTKVGTFGHRVAYVQAYTTDKALTYHPDGKTHAKNITMKEAIRPNSEGSIPYVEQVYHAYSSALEKKLTAASRIEMRVELQYAQADLHMFSPALIKDTVVCIPRRVWWTFKLMRATAAGLLLKWQNEGPKSLRKEKNALGLTLALVHLLNALNNRPYAGQGIPELYRFILPLTYYAMPPERVRIYADEPTILPEPEREGEEEEEEEDEDEDEGNDDEVVEVDPEVIQFADDGSVPIVANGLFFIRAPIRLADKAAPVPRLSNTRAKIGWDVVEKLSEARKDTIFAMIDKTQPPGEVRRGWGASNKKFARGWMRNMDEGDQPEPSRFNHINPANYPAVRLTQHDGGSDMGTDDEDEDEPDIKELLNTIWRSMLINVAYKCVTRRNGDKWIKFPHGGSAAVKEEFYSTLDVSSRLQGFRYVASDYRQWDDNFHRMFPTDPNHKMYGEKKQGWGQVSWIKDWRRLVQDWPTDKIEKVKRQIKKQFDNLSWMVMTRSDRLWDSREDGAAKSMKLVARGEMRKNAPHVIINPKYRAKDVK
;
A
#
# COMPACT_ATOMS: atom_id res chain seq x y z
N LEU A 1 -41.28 -15.14 17.23
CA LEU A 1 -40.85 -16.09 18.30
C LEU A 1 -39.84 -15.49 19.28
N LEU A 2 -38.61 -15.08 18.89
CA LEU A 2 -37.70 -14.42 19.85
C LEU A 2 -38.15 -12.98 20.18
N ILE A 3 -38.51 -12.18 19.16
CA ILE A 3 -39.06 -10.81 19.33
C ILE A 3 -40.32 -10.84 20.20
N GLU A 4 -41.29 -11.68 19.85
CA GLU A 4 -42.54 -11.83 20.61
C GLU A 4 -42.28 -12.20 22.07
N LYS A 5 -41.34 -13.12 22.35
CA LYS A 5 -40.93 -13.43 23.73
C LYS A 5 -40.20 -12.29 24.43
N CYS A 6 -39.40 -11.51 23.71
CA CYS A 6 -38.73 -10.33 24.24
C CYS A 6 -39.72 -9.20 24.55
N GLU A 7 -40.78 -9.04 23.75
CA GLU A 7 -41.83 -8.04 23.97
C GLU A 7 -42.83 -8.45 25.07
N GLU A 8 -43.12 -9.75 25.21
CA GLU A 8 -44.09 -10.28 26.17
C GLU A 8 -43.52 -10.42 27.59
N ASP A 9 -42.25 -10.82 27.76
CA ASP A 9 -41.73 -11.29 29.06
C ASP A 9 -40.47 -10.55 29.55
N LEU A 10 -39.83 -9.70 28.72
CA LEU A 10 -38.52 -9.12 29.02
C LEU A 10 -38.52 -7.61 28.82
N SER A 11 -38.66 -6.84 29.91
CA SER A 11 -38.64 -5.37 29.88
C SER A 11 -37.41 -4.77 29.18
N PHE A 12 -36.26 -5.48 29.22
CA PHE A 12 -35.02 -5.07 28.55
C PHE A 12 -35.10 -5.18 27.01
N GLY A 13 -35.96 -6.06 26.48
CA GLY A 13 -36.09 -6.32 25.05
C GLY A 13 -37.09 -5.38 24.34
N LYS A 14 -37.74 -4.49 25.09
CA LYS A 14 -38.72 -3.56 24.54
C LYS A 14 -38.04 -2.57 23.59
N GLY A 15 -38.39 -2.65 22.30
CA GLY A 15 -37.78 -1.84 21.25
C GLY A 15 -36.54 -2.47 20.60
N ALA A 16 -36.21 -3.72 20.93
CA ALA A 16 -35.21 -4.48 20.20
C ALA A 16 -35.63 -4.64 18.74
N PHE A 17 -34.66 -4.57 17.83
CA PHE A 17 -34.86 -4.78 16.40
C PHE A 17 -33.78 -5.73 15.86
N PHE A 18 -34.06 -6.38 14.73
CA PHE A 18 -33.10 -7.23 14.05
C PHE A 18 -32.59 -6.52 12.80
N LEU A 19 -31.27 -6.36 12.71
CA LEU A 19 -30.61 -5.91 11.50
C LEU A 19 -30.19 -7.12 10.67
N HIS A 20 -30.67 -7.19 9.43
CA HIS A 20 -30.14 -8.12 8.45
C HIS A 20 -29.16 -7.38 7.56
N GLN A 21 -27.92 -7.87 7.47
CA GLN A 21 -26.92 -7.30 6.59
C GLN A 21 -26.42 -8.38 5.63
N TYR A 22 -26.53 -8.10 4.33
CA TYR A 22 -25.95 -8.93 3.29
C TYR A 22 -24.56 -8.40 2.92
N ARG A 23 -23.51 -9.19 3.17
CA ARG A 23 -22.10 -8.81 2.98
C ARG A 23 -21.48 -9.62 1.82
N GLY A 24 -20.33 -9.15 1.32
CA GLY A 24 -19.62 -9.81 0.22
C GLY A 24 -20.15 -9.46 -1.18
N MET A 25 -21.12 -8.55 -1.27
CA MET A 25 -21.75 -8.14 -2.53
C MET A 25 -21.14 -6.87 -3.15
N LYS A 26 -20.04 -6.36 -2.59
CA LYS A 26 -19.44 -5.13 -3.08
C LYS A 26 -18.89 -5.36 -4.48
N ALA A 27 -19.29 -4.52 -5.43
CA ALA A 27 -18.87 -4.58 -6.83
C ALA A 27 -19.18 -5.92 -7.55
N THR A 28 -20.15 -6.70 -7.06
CA THR A 28 -20.57 -7.93 -7.76
C THR A 28 -21.40 -7.65 -9.01
N THR A 29 -21.91 -6.42 -9.15
CA THR A 29 -22.67 -5.95 -10.32
C THR A 29 -22.19 -4.56 -10.72
N THR A 30 -22.17 -4.31 -12.03
CA THR A 30 -21.76 -3.05 -12.65
C THR A 30 -22.75 -2.70 -13.77
N HIS A 31 -22.88 -1.41 -14.08
CA HIS A 31 -23.75 -0.94 -15.15
C HIS A 31 -23.29 0.44 -15.64
N ASN A 32 -23.66 0.79 -16.87
CA ASN A 32 -23.50 2.16 -17.35
C ASN A 32 -24.51 3.09 -16.65
N PRO A 33 -24.08 4.18 -15.98
CA PRO A 33 -24.99 5.08 -15.25
C PRO A 33 -25.99 5.82 -16.15
N ASN A 34 -25.77 5.82 -17.48
CA ASN A 34 -26.68 6.39 -18.47
C ASN A 34 -27.60 5.34 -19.13
N ASN A 35 -27.56 4.08 -18.69
CA ASN A 35 -28.40 3.01 -19.20
C ASN A 35 -29.30 2.43 -18.09
N GLU A 36 -30.56 2.87 -18.07
CA GLU A 36 -31.56 2.41 -17.09
C GLU A 36 -31.81 0.90 -17.15
N GLU A 37 -31.66 0.27 -18.32
CA GLU A 37 -31.88 -1.17 -18.47
C GLU A 37 -30.75 -1.99 -17.84
N GLU A 38 -29.50 -1.58 -18.05
CA GLU A 38 -28.35 -2.21 -17.38
C GLU A 38 -28.44 -2.04 -15.86
N ALA A 39 -28.82 -0.85 -15.38
CA ALA A 39 -29.01 -0.59 -13.95
C ALA A 39 -30.07 -1.50 -13.31
N ARG A 40 -31.20 -1.67 -14.01
CA ARG A 40 -32.28 -2.57 -13.58
C ARG A 40 -31.82 -4.03 -13.54
N ASN A 41 -31.06 -4.46 -14.54
CA ASN A 41 -30.54 -5.83 -14.61
C ASN A 41 -29.48 -6.06 -13.52
N ALA A 42 -28.56 -5.13 -13.32
CA ALA A 42 -27.57 -5.19 -12.24
C ALA A 42 -28.23 -5.30 -10.86
N LEU A 43 -29.28 -4.50 -10.59
CA LEU A 43 -30.01 -4.61 -9.32
C LEU A 43 -30.73 -5.96 -9.20
N LYS A 44 -31.33 -6.46 -10.28
CA LYS A 44 -31.99 -7.77 -10.27
C LYS A 44 -30.97 -8.90 -9.99
N ASP A 45 -29.81 -8.84 -10.61
CA ASP A 45 -28.74 -9.82 -10.46
C ASP A 45 -28.15 -9.78 -9.04
N LEU A 46 -27.99 -8.59 -8.45
CA LEU A 46 -27.56 -8.41 -7.06
C LEU A 46 -28.46 -9.16 -6.07
N PHE A 47 -29.76 -9.25 -6.37
CA PHE A 47 -30.76 -9.89 -5.52
C PHE A 47 -31.29 -11.21 -6.08
N GLN A 48 -30.65 -11.80 -7.09
CA GLN A 48 -31.16 -13.03 -7.73
C GLN A 48 -31.31 -14.20 -6.73
N ASP A 49 -30.45 -14.23 -5.71
CA ASP A 49 -30.42 -15.24 -4.66
C ASP A 49 -31.30 -14.86 -3.44
N MET A 50 -31.98 -13.70 -3.50
CA MET A 50 -32.83 -13.19 -2.43
C MET A 50 -34.30 -13.17 -2.82
N HIS A 51 -35.15 -13.68 -1.94
CA HIS A 51 -36.61 -13.58 -2.10
C HIS A 51 -37.10 -12.21 -1.64
N ILE A 52 -36.82 -11.15 -2.41
CA ILE A 52 -37.14 -9.76 -2.04
C ILE A 52 -38.62 -9.56 -1.71
N SER A 53 -39.53 -10.31 -2.33
CA SER A 53 -40.96 -10.26 -2.02
C SER A 53 -41.31 -10.69 -0.60
N MET A 54 -40.43 -11.40 0.11
CA MET A 54 -40.62 -11.72 1.53
C MET A 54 -40.20 -10.56 2.45
N LEU A 55 -39.77 -9.44 1.89
CA LEU A 55 -39.20 -8.30 2.59
C LEU A 55 -40.12 -7.07 2.60
N GLU A 56 -41.38 -7.20 2.15
CA GLU A 56 -42.31 -6.09 1.91
C GLU A 56 -42.59 -5.20 3.13
N ASP A 57 -42.43 -5.72 4.35
CA ASP A 57 -42.61 -4.95 5.61
C ASP A 57 -41.31 -4.32 6.15
N ALA A 58 -40.15 -4.61 5.56
CA ALA A 58 -38.85 -4.16 6.04
C ALA A 58 -38.29 -3.01 5.18
N LYS A 59 -37.69 -2.00 5.83
CA LYS A 59 -36.95 -0.95 5.12
C LYS A 59 -35.57 -1.46 4.77
N TRP A 60 -35.30 -1.62 3.47
CA TRP A 60 -33.99 -2.02 2.97
C TRP A 60 -33.23 -0.83 2.43
N TRP A 61 -31.93 -0.84 2.70
CA TRP A 61 -30.98 0.10 2.11
C TRP A 61 -29.97 -0.65 1.28
N VAL A 62 -29.54 -0.01 0.19
CA VAL A 62 -28.49 -0.50 -0.69
C VAL A 62 -27.47 0.61 -0.91
N ASP A 63 -26.21 0.23 -1.00
CA ASP A 63 -25.13 1.15 -1.35
C ASP A 63 -25.00 1.15 -2.89
N VAL A 64 -25.40 2.25 -3.52
CA VAL A 64 -25.18 2.48 -4.96
C VAL A 64 -23.89 3.26 -5.10
N GLY A 65 -22.99 2.82 -5.98
CA GLY A 65 -21.69 3.45 -6.18
C GLY A 65 -21.47 3.85 -7.62
N MET A 66 -20.81 4.99 -7.84
CA MET A 66 -20.30 5.42 -9.13
C MET A 66 -18.79 5.62 -9.05
N GLU A 67 -18.07 5.14 -10.06
CA GLU A 67 -16.63 5.31 -10.20
C GLU A 67 -16.27 6.11 -11.46
N VAL A 68 -15.41 7.12 -11.30
CA VAL A 68 -14.84 7.92 -12.39
C VAL A 68 -13.39 7.53 -12.57
N HIS A 69 -13.12 6.88 -13.71
CA HIS A 69 -11.79 6.43 -14.11
C HIS A 69 -11.27 7.19 -15.33
N VAL A 70 -9.97 7.48 -15.34
CA VAL A 70 -9.27 8.00 -16.52
C VAL A 70 -7.96 7.21 -16.71
N PRO A 71 -7.75 6.54 -17.86
CA PRO A 71 -6.55 5.74 -18.10
C PRO A 71 -5.24 6.51 -17.87
N GLY A 72 -4.32 5.90 -17.13
CA GLY A 72 -3.01 6.48 -16.81
C GLY A 72 -3.03 7.66 -15.83
N LYS A 73 -4.18 7.99 -15.23
CA LYS A 73 -4.33 9.08 -14.25
C LYS A 73 -4.73 8.55 -12.86
N ALA A 74 -4.50 9.39 -11.86
CA ALA A 74 -5.17 9.35 -10.58
C ALA A 74 -6.24 10.46 -10.60
N VAL A 75 -7.51 10.07 -10.51
CA VAL A 75 -8.66 10.98 -10.48
C VAL A 75 -9.00 11.25 -9.02
N LEU A 76 -9.05 12.53 -8.64
CA LEU A 76 -9.26 12.97 -7.26
C LEU A 76 -10.38 13.99 -7.20
N TRP A 77 -11.25 13.90 -6.19
CA TRP A 77 -12.31 14.89 -5.92
C TRP A 77 -11.72 16.24 -5.49
N ARG A 78 -12.33 17.33 -5.96
CA ARG A 78 -12.02 18.68 -5.51
C ARG A 78 -12.88 19.06 -4.31
N VAL A 79 -12.26 19.51 -3.24
CA VAL A 79 -12.96 19.93 -2.02
C VAL A 79 -13.92 21.11 -2.29
N ASP A 80 -13.52 22.05 -3.14
CA ASP A 80 -14.37 23.21 -3.51
C ASP A 80 -15.58 22.85 -4.39
N SER A 81 -15.66 21.60 -4.84
CA SER A 81 -16.75 21.11 -5.69
C SER A 81 -17.78 20.25 -4.95
N HIS A 82 -17.54 19.93 -3.66
CA HIS A 82 -18.44 19.08 -2.88
C HIS A 82 -19.86 19.62 -2.79
N PHE A 83 -20.00 20.95 -2.76
CA PHE A 83 -21.31 21.62 -2.85
C PHE A 83 -22.07 21.20 -4.11
N ALA A 84 -21.44 21.27 -5.29
CA ALA A 84 -22.08 20.92 -6.55
C ALA A 84 -22.42 19.41 -6.62
N LEU A 85 -21.55 18.56 -6.08
CA LEU A 85 -21.82 17.12 -5.96
C LEU A 85 -23.05 16.87 -5.09
N ILE A 86 -23.07 17.43 -3.88
CA ILE A 86 -24.18 17.25 -2.93
C ILE A 86 -25.48 17.81 -3.50
N GLN A 87 -25.43 18.98 -4.15
CA GLN A 87 -26.59 19.57 -4.81
C GLN A 87 -27.16 18.65 -5.89
N HIS A 88 -26.29 18.12 -6.76
CA HIS A 88 -26.69 17.26 -7.85
C HIS A 88 -27.24 15.91 -7.37
N PHE A 89 -26.53 15.24 -6.47
CA PHE A 89 -26.86 13.88 -6.07
C PHE A 89 -28.03 13.76 -5.11
N LEU A 90 -28.23 14.76 -4.27
CA LEU A 90 -29.34 14.74 -3.33
C LEU A 90 -30.59 15.44 -3.88
N ASP A 91 -30.54 15.90 -5.14
CA ASP A 91 -31.53 16.77 -5.76
C ASP A 91 -31.92 17.92 -4.80
N ALA A 92 -30.89 18.56 -4.23
CA ALA A 92 -31.06 19.54 -3.17
C ALA A 92 -31.08 20.95 -3.75
N ASP A 93 -31.93 21.83 -3.20
CA ASP A 93 -31.83 23.26 -3.47
C ASP A 93 -30.49 23.83 -2.93
N GLU A 94 -30.11 25.00 -3.43
CA GLU A 94 -28.85 25.67 -3.06
C GLU A 94 -28.72 25.90 -1.54
N ALA A 95 -29.80 26.29 -0.86
CA ALA A 95 -29.75 26.55 0.58
C ALA A 95 -29.59 25.24 1.39
N THR A 96 -30.21 24.16 0.94
CA THR A 96 -30.09 22.82 1.52
C THR A 96 -28.68 22.26 1.30
N ALA A 97 -28.14 22.36 0.08
CA ALA A 97 -26.77 21.93 -0.22
C ALA A 97 -25.75 22.74 0.60
N ALA A 98 -25.89 24.08 0.67
CA ALA A 98 -24.98 24.94 1.41
C ALA A 98 -24.94 24.60 2.90
N ARG A 99 -26.10 24.26 3.48
CA ARG A 99 -26.20 23.82 4.88
C ARG A 99 -25.50 22.48 5.12
N ASN A 100 -25.63 21.54 4.19
CA ASN A 100 -25.07 20.19 4.31
C ASN A 100 -23.57 20.12 3.95
N VAL A 101 -22.97 21.18 3.37
CA VAL A 101 -21.51 21.25 3.08
C VAL A 101 -20.76 21.98 4.20
N LYS A 102 -21.45 22.44 5.25
CA LYS A 102 -20.81 23.03 6.42
C LYS A 102 -20.19 21.91 7.26
N GLU A 103 -18.86 21.97 7.47
CA GLU A 103 -18.16 21.04 8.34
C GLU A 103 -18.83 20.98 9.73
N GLY A 104 -18.98 19.77 10.25
CA GLY A 104 -19.63 19.50 11.52
C GLY A 104 -20.05 18.04 11.63
N GLN A 105 -21.09 17.78 12.42
CA GLN A 105 -21.56 16.42 12.66
C GLN A 105 -22.02 15.71 11.38
N CYS A 106 -22.65 16.43 10.45
CA CYS A 106 -23.25 15.80 9.28
C CYS A 106 -22.30 15.70 8.10
N TYR A 107 -21.27 16.53 8.01
CA TYR A 107 -20.38 16.59 6.85
C TYR A 107 -18.93 16.69 7.27
N CYS A 108 -18.11 15.86 6.64
CA CYS A 108 -16.68 15.77 6.92
C CYS A 108 -15.89 15.65 5.63
N VAL A 109 -14.83 16.44 5.50
CA VAL A 109 -13.86 16.32 4.40
C VAL A 109 -12.78 15.29 4.73
N ASP A 110 -12.59 14.33 3.83
CA ASP A 110 -11.54 13.31 3.90
C ASP A 110 -10.39 13.70 2.95
N LEU A 111 -9.49 14.57 3.41
CA LEU A 111 -8.36 15.06 2.61
C LEU A 111 -7.47 13.92 2.09
N THR A 112 -7.03 14.03 0.84
CA THR A 112 -6.17 13.03 0.22
C THR A 112 -4.70 13.46 0.31
N ALA A 113 -3.88 12.66 1.01
CA ALA A 113 -2.42 12.82 1.04
C ALA A 113 -1.93 14.25 1.40
N HIS A 114 -2.66 14.93 2.29
CA HIS A 114 -2.43 16.30 2.77
C HIS A 114 -2.65 17.44 1.77
N LEU A 115 -3.34 17.18 0.66
CA LEU A 115 -3.68 18.21 -0.30
C LEU A 115 -5.01 18.83 0.10
N THR A 116 -5.04 20.08 0.58
CA THR A 116 -6.27 20.67 1.12
C THR A 116 -7.33 20.96 0.07
N ALA A 117 -6.92 21.05 -1.20
CA ALA A 117 -7.85 21.23 -2.32
C ALA A 117 -8.41 19.90 -2.83
N LEU A 118 -7.84 18.75 -2.43
CA LEU A 118 -8.19 17.43 -2.93
C LEU A 118 -8.59 16.52 -1.77
N GLY A 119 -9.80 16.00 -1.82
CA GLY A 119 -10.32 15.19 -0.75
C GLY A 119 -11.69 14.66 -1.13
N GLY A 120 -12.03 13.52 -0.57
CA GLY A 120 -13.40 13.04 -0.58
C GLY A 120 -14.21 13.71 0.53
N PHE A 121 -15.42 13.22 0.74
CA PHE A 121 -16.24 13.62 1.89
C PHE A 121 -17.15 12.51 2.35
N ARG A 122 -17.64 12.67 3.59
CA ARG A 122 -18.76 11.91 4.13
C ARG A 122 -19.88 12.86 4.47
N LEU A 123 -21.10 12.44 4.18
CA LEU A 123 -22.31 13.19 4.49
C LEU A 123 -23.36 12.26 5.08
N ARG A 124 -23.90 12.65 6.24
CA ARG A 124 -25.16 12.16 6.80
C ARG A 124 -26.19 13.26 6.66
N PRO A 125 -27.06 13.20 5.63
CA PRO A 125 -28.00 14.27 5.38
C PRO A 125 -28.88 14.53 6.62
N THR A 126 -29.04 15.81 6.99
CA THR A 126 -29.88 16.16 8.16
C THR A 126 -31.37 15.90 7.87
N LYS A 127 -32.17 15.66 8.91
CA LYS A 127 -33.65 15.57 8.78
C LYS A 127 -34.30 16.89 8.32
N VAL A 128 -33.54 17.99 8.31
CA VAL A 128 -34.00 19.34 7.98
C VAL A 128 -33.68 19.61 6.51
N GLY A 129 -34.44 18.97 5.63
CA GLY A 129 -34.34 19.08 4.17
C GLY A 129 -35.12 17.95 3.52
N THR A 130 -35.98 18.28 2.56
CA THR A 130 -36.57 17.27 1.66
C THR A 130 -35.58 17.01 0.55
N PHE A 131 -34.81 15.93 0.67
CA PHE A 131 -34.07 15.37 -0.46
C PHE A 131 -35.03 14.62 -1.37
N GLY A 132 -34.81 14.66 -2.68
CA GLY A 132 -35.64 13.93 -3.65
C GLY A 132 -35.65 12.42 -3.36
N HIS A 133 -34.58 11.91 -2.75
CA HIS A 133 -34.37 10.51 -2.38
C HIS A 133 -34.07 10.36 -0.89
N ARG A 134 -34.48 9.24 -0.29
CA ARG A 134 -34.15 8.92 1.11
C ARG A 134 -32.72 8.39 1.21
N VAL A 135 -31.77 9.31 1.21
CA VAL A 135 -30.34 9.05 1.34
C VAL A 135 -29.95 9.06 2.82
N ALA A 136 -29.44 7.93 3.32
CA ALA A 136 -28.99 7.80 4.70
C ALA A 136 -27.52 8.23 4.88
N TYR A 137 -26.70 8.05 3.84
CA TYR A 137 -25.26 8.29 3.90
C TYR A 137 -24.68 8.48 2.50
N VAL A 138 -23.71 9.38 2.36
CA VAL A 138 -22.92 9.57 1.15
C VAL A 138 -21.45 9.53 1.50
N GLN A 139 -20.65 8.88 0.67
CA GLN A 139 -19.20 8.86 0.81
C GLN A 139 -18.52 9.01 -0.56
N ALA A 140 -17.80 10.11 -0.74
CA ALA A 140 -16.88 10.31 -1.85
C ALA A 140 -15.46 9.99 -1.40
N TYR A 141 -14.70 9.22 -2.17
CA TYR A 141 -13.31 8.86 -1.87
C TYR A 141 -12.53 8.47 -3.14
N THR A 142 -11.25 8.14 -2.97
CA THR A 142 -10.34 7.73 -4.05
C THR A 142 -9.97 6.25 -3.88
N THR A 143 -9.89 5.50 -4.97
CA THR A 143 -9.66 4.04 -4.92
C THR A 143 -8.21 3.65 -4.63
N ASP A 144 -7.28 4.61 -4.60
CA ASP A 144 -5.88 4.36 -4.25
C ASP A 144 -5.67 3.85 -2.82
N LYS A 145 -6.69 3.98 -1.96
CA LYS A 145 -6.75 3.36 -0.63
C LYS A 145 -6.68 1.84 -0.68
N ALA A 146 -7.16 1.20 -1.76
CA ALA A 146 -7.15 -0.26 -1.93
C ALA A 146 -5.74 -0.85 -1.82
N LEU A 147 -4.72 -0.13 -2.28
CA LEU A 147 -3.33 -0.54 -2.22
C LEU A 147 -2.82 -0.74 -0.78
N THR A 148 -3.44 -0.05 0.17
CA THR A 148 -3.08 -0.10 1.59
C THR A 148 -4.21 -0.63 2.45
N TYR A 149 -5.23 -1.24 1.85
CA TYR A 149 -6.36 -1.80 2.58
C TYR A 149 -5.89 -2.86 3.57
N HIS A 150 -6.47 -2.84 4.76
CA HIS A 150 -6.12 -3.74 5.86
C HIS A 150 -7.40 -4.05 6.65
N PRO A 151 -8.26 -4.95 6.17
CA PRO A 151 -9.57 -5.21 6.77
C PRO A 151 -9.44 -5.72 8.22
N ASP A 152 -8.45 -6.57 8.48
CA ASP A 152 -8.20 -7.19 9.79
C ASP A 152 -7.45 -6.28 10.77
N GLY A 153 -7.36 -4.98 10.48
CA GLY A 153 -6.63 -4.02 11.31
C GLY A 153 -7.57 -3.09 12.06
N LYS A 154 -7.10 -2.53 13.20
CA LYS A 154 -7.81 -1.47 13.94
C LYS A 154 -8.29 -0.32 13.04
N THR A 155 -7.58 -0.08 11.93
CA THR A 155 -8.01 0.83 10.88
C THR A 155 -8.03 0.12 9.53
N HIS A 156 -9.05 0.40 8.71
CA HIS A 156 -9.25 -0.21 7.38
C HIS A 156 -8.13 0.03 6.35
N ALA A 157 -7.14 0.87 6.66
CA ALA A 157 -5.91 0.89 5.89
C ALA A 157 -4.69 0.88 6.81
N LYS A 158 -3.56 0.43 6.28
CA LYS A 158 -2.29 0.35 6.99
C LYS A 158 -1.96 1.68 7.66
N ASN A 159 -1.85 1.66 8.97
CA ASN A 159 -1.40 2.75 9.81
C ASN A 159 -0.07 2.40 10.51
N ILE A 160 0.62 3.43 10.99
CA ILE A 160 1.76 3.34 11.90
C ILE A 160 1.41 4.03 13.21
N THR A 161 1.82 3.42 14.31
CA THR A 161 1.71 3.97 15.66
C THR A 161 3.03 4.62 16.10
N MET A 162 2.98 5.46 17.12
CA MET A 162 4.19 6.00 17.76
C MET A 162 5.12 4.88 18.24
N LYS A 163 4.56 3.80 18.78
CA LYS A 163 5.30 2.62 19.25
C LYS A 163 6.12 1.97 18.15
N GLU A 164 5.55 1.80 16.96
CA GLU A 164 6.25 1.25 15.80
C GLU A 164 7.29 2.23 15.24
N ALA A 165 6.95 3.51 15.20
CA ALA A 165 7.85 4.55 14.71
C ALA A 165 9.14 4.69 15.53
N ILE A 166 9.09 4.43 16.85
CA ILE A 166 10.27 4.48 17.74
C ILE A 166 11.00 3.15 17.91
N ARG A 167 10.46 2.05 17.35
CA ARG A 167 11.03 0.70 17.44
C ARG A 167 11.43 0.20 16.05
N PRO A 168 12.59 0.63 15.53
CA PRO A 168 13.07 0.08 14.27
C PRO A 168 13.38 -1.42 14.44
N ASN A 169 13.42 -2.14 13.33
CA ASN A 169 13.96 -3.50 13.31
C ASN A 169 15.48 -3.50 13.56
N SER A 170 16.09 -4.69 13.55
CA SER A 170 17.53 -4.88 13.75
C SER A 170 18.41 -4.13 12.73
N GLU A 171 17.88 -3.77 11.56
CA GLU A 171 18.57 -3.03 10.50
C GLU A 171 18.38 -1.50 10.61
N GLY A 172 17.66 -1.04 11.63
CA GLY A 172 17.37 0.38 11.84
C GLY A 172 16.27 0.91 10.91
N SER A 173 15.55 0.05 10.18
CA SER A 173 14.42 0.45 9.35
C SER A 173 13.09 0.25 10.07
N ILE A 174 12.06 0.95 9.59
CA ILE A 174 10.73 0.93 10.17
C ILE A 174 9.85 0.12 9.23
N PRO A 175 9.39 -1.09 9.62
CA PRO A 175 8.71 -2.02 8.72
C PRO A 175 7.55 -1.39 7.96
N TYR A 176 6.75 -0.56 8.63
CA TYR A 176 5.64 0.18 7.99
C TYR A 176 6.11 1.03 6.79
N VAL A 177 7.17 1.81 6.99
CA VAL A 177 7.71 2.69 5.93
C VAL A 177 8.21 1.87 4.75
N GLU A 178 8.86 0.74 5.00
CA GLU A 178 9.31 -0.18 3.95
C GLU A 178 8.12 -0.76 3.19
N GLN A 179 7.07 -1.19 3.89
CA GLN A 179 5.87 -1.72 3.26
C GLN A 179 5.17 -0.68 2.38
N VAL A 180 4.98 0.54 2.87
CA VAL A 180 4.36 1.63 2.11
C VAL A 180 5.26 2.03 0.92
N TYR A 181 6.57 2.07 1.11
CA TYR A 181 7.53 2.30 0.02
C TYR A 181 7.39 1.24 -1.08
N HIS A 182 7.35 -0.04 -0.72
CA HIS A 182 7.18 -1.14 -1.66
C HIS A 182 5.83 -1.10 -2.35
N ALA A 183 4.75 -0.77 -1.62
CA ALA A 183 3.42 -0.64 -2.18
C ALA A 183 3.38 0.44 -3.27
N TYR A 184 3.87 1.65 -2.99
CA TYR A 184 3.88 2.73 -3.98
C TYR A 184 4.85 2.49 -5.13
N SER A 185 6.00 1.87 -4.87
CA SER A 185 6.95 1.48 -5.93
C SER A 185 6.33 0.44 -6.86
N SER A 186 5.66 -0.56 -6.29
CA SER A 186 4.87 -1.55 -7.04
C SER A 186 3.76 -0.90 -7.84
N ALA A 187 3.05 0.09 -7.29
CA ALA A 187 2.02 0.83 -8.02
C ALA A 187 2.58 1.60 -9.24
N LEU A 188 3.79 2.17 -9.12
CA LEU A 188 4.49 2.77 -10.25
C LEU A 188 4.86 1.73 -11.32
N GLU A 189 5.47 0.61 -10.90
CA GLU A 189 5.93 -0.47 -11.78
C GLU A 189 4.76 -1.13 -12.52
N LYS A 190 3.70 -1.46 -11.79
CA LYS A 190 2.46 -2.06 -12.29
C LYS A 190 1.53 -1.05 -12.95
N LYS A 191 1.95 0.21 -13.10
CA LYS A 191 1.19 1.22 -13.85
C LYS A 191 -0.23 1.46 -13.28
N LEU A 192 -0.43 1.26 -11.98
CA LEU A 192 -1.75 1.39 -11.34
C LEU A 192 -2.29 2.81 -11.45
N THR A 193 -3.59 2.92 -11.73
CA THR A 193 -4.35 4.18 -11.71
C THR A 193 -5.09 4.34 -10.38
N ALA A 194 -5.69 5.50 -10.17
CA ALA A 194 -6.64 5.71 -9.08
C ALA A 194 -7.89 6.36 -9.64
N ALA A 195 -9.05 5.91 -9.19
CA ALA A 195 -10.34 6.45 -9.59
C ALA A 195 -10.95 7.24 -8.43
N SER A 196 -11.86 8.14 -8.79
CA SER A 196 -12.71 8.86 -7.82
C SER A 196 -14.04 8.13 -7.75
N ARG A 197 -14.42 7.71 -6.55
CA ARG A 197 -15.64 6.95 -6.30
C ARG A 197 -16.56 7.75 -5.39
N ILE A 198 -17.86 7.69 -5.64
CA ILE A 198 -18.88 8.15 -4.72
C ILE A 198 -19.90 7.04 -4.49
N GLU A 199 -20.26 6.82 -3.24
CA GLU A 199 -21.23 5.81 -2.81
C GLU A 199 -22.35 6.50 -2.03
N MET A 200 -23.58 6.08 -2.29
CA MET A 200 -24.78 6.57 -1.61
C MET A 200 -25.55 5.38 -1.04
N ARG A 201 -25.90 5.46 0.25
CA ARG A 201 -26.81 4.53 0.89
C ARG A 201 -28.22 5.04 0.75
N VAL A 202 -29.01 4.34 -0.06
CA VAL A 202 -30.37 4.77 -0.44
C VAL A 202 -31.38 3.68 -0.11
N GLU A 203 -32.64 4.05 0.12
CA GLU A 203 -33.68 3.02 0.24
C GLU A 203 -33.80 2.24 -1.08
N LEU A 204 -33.97 0.92 -0.98
CA LEU A 204 -33.96 0.01 -2.13
C LEU A 204 -34.90 0.43 -3.28
N GLN A 205 -36.04 1.02 -2.96
CA GLN A 205 -37.00 1.53 -3.95
C GLN A 205 -36.46 2.66 -4.85
N TYR A 206 -35.40 3.37 -4.42
CA TYR A 206 -34.76 4.45 -5.17
C TYR A 206 -33.42 4.04 -5.81
N ALA A 207 -32.98 2.79 -5.61
CA ALA A 207 -31.67 2.32 -6.08
C ALA A 207 -31.43 2.45 -7.59
N GLN A 208 -32.50 2.51 -8.40
CA GLN A 208 -32.46 2.70 -9.86
C GLN A 208 -32.62 4.16 -10.30
N ALA A 209 -32.84 5.08 -9.36
CA ALA A 209 -33.01 6.51 -9.64
C ALA A 209 -31.82 7.34 -9.16
N ASP A 210 -31.09 6.84 -8.14
CA ASP A 210 -29.91 7.49 -7.58
C ASP A 210 -28.63 7.24 -8.41
N LEU A 211 -27.72 8.23 -8.43
CA LEU A 211 -26.45 8.20 -9.18
C LEU A 211 -26.57 8.00 -10.71
N HIS A 212 -27.74 8.29 -11.30
CA HIS A 212 -27.96 8.27 -12.74
C HIS A 212 -27.68 9.61 -13.44
N MET A 213 -27.46 9.57 -14.76
CA MET A 213 -27.37 10.74 -15.64
C MET A 213 -26.33 11.79 -15.25
N PHE A 214 -25.07 11.37 -15.12
CA PHE A 214 -23.99 12.29 -14.82
C PHE A 214 -23.68 13.22 -15.98
N SER A 215 -23.81 14.53 -15.75
CA SER A 215 -23.34 15.50 -16.72
C SER A 215 -21.82 15.41 -16.85
N PRO A 216 -21.27 15.21 -18.08
CA PRO A 216 -19.82 15.26 -18.29
C PRO A 216 -19.19 16.58 -17.85
N ALA A 217 -19.98 17.67 -17.85
CA ALA A 217 -19.55 18.96 -17.33
C ALA A 217 -19.34 18.93 -15.81
N LEU A 218 -20.27 18.30 -15.06
CA LEU A 218 -20.13 18.16 -13.62
C LEU A 218 -18.86 17.38 -13.26
N ILE A 219 -18.62 16.22 -13.88
CA ILE A 219 -17.39 15.43 -13.65
C ILE A 219 -16.16 16.29 -13.88
N LYS A 220 -16.09 16.97 -15.03
CA LYS A 220 -14.96 17.81 -15.43
C LYS A 220 -14.71 18.94 -14.42
N ASP A 221 -15.77 19.48 -13.83
CA ASP A 221 -15.67 20.57 -12.87
C ASP A 221 -15.40 20.09 -11.44
N THR A 222 -15.68 18.81 -11.12
CA THR A 222 -15.56 18.26 -9.76
C THR A 222 -14.30 17.44 -9.49
N VAL A 223 -13.56 17.02 -10.53
CA VAL A 223 -12.37 16.17 -10.36
C VAL A 223 -11.08 16.82 -10.87
N VAL A 224 -9.94 16.36 -10.35
CA VAL A 224 -8.60 16.64 -10.87
C VAL A 224 -7.96 15.34 -11.32
N CYS A 225 -7.39 15.35 -12.53
CA CYS A 225 -6.67 14.22 -13.10
C CYS A 225 -5.15 14.43 -13.01
N ILE A 226 -4.50 13.73 -12.09
CA ILE A 226 -3.04 13.76 -11.94
C ILE A 226 -2.42 12.60 -12.72
N PRO A 227 -1.35 12.77 -13.51
CA PRO A 227 -0.65 11.64 -14.10
C PRO A 227 -0.26 10.60 -13.04
N ARG A 228 -0.54 9.30 -13.25
CA ARG A 228 -0.30 8.26 -12.22
C ARG A 228 1.13 8.25 -11.69
N ARG A 229 2.12 8.50 -12.58
CA ARG A 229 3.53 8.58 -12.20
C ARG A 229 3.77 9.70 -11.19
N VAL A 230 3.17 10.87 -11.42
CA VAL A 230 3.27 12.02 -10.50
C VAL A 230 2.60 11.71 -9.17
N TRP A 231 1.40 11.10 -9.21
CA TRP A 231 0.65 10.73 -8.01
C TRP A 231 1.44 9.79 -7.08
N TRP A 232 1.84 8.63 -7.60
CA TRP A 232 2.55 7.65 -6.79
C TRP A 232 3.94 8.12 -6.38
N THR A 233 4.63 8.87 -7.25
CA THR A 233 5.92 9.50 -6.90
C THR A 233 5.76 10.48 -5.75
N PHE A 234 4.71 11.31 -5.76
CA PHE A 234 4.44 12.26 -4.68
C PHE A 234 4.27 11.55 -3.34
N LYS A 235 3.43 10.50 -3.28
CA LYS A 235 3.23 9.71 -2.05
C LYS A 235 4.53 9.03 -1.61
N LEU A 236 5.26 8.42 -2.55
CA LEU A 236 6.55 7.77 -2.32
C LEU A 236 7.60 8.72 -1.74
N MET A 237 7.72 9.93 -2.28
CA MET A 237 8.65 10.95 -1.79
C MET A 237 8.36 11.32 -0.35
N ARG A 238 7.08 11.55 -0.02
CA ARG A 238 6.67 11.93 1.34
C ARG A 238 6.92 10.80 2.34
N ALA A 239 6.51 9.56 2.00
CA ALA A 239 6.75 8.39 2.84
C ALA A 239 8.25 8.18 3.09
N THR A 240 9.06 8.31 2.03
CA THR A 240 10.52 8.19 2.12
C THR A 240 11.13 9.26 3.00
N ALA A 241 10.75 10.53 2.82
CA ALA A 241 11.27 11.64 3.61
C ALA A 241 10.96 11.48 5.11
N ALA A 242 9.72 11.09 5.43
CA ALA A 242 9.33 10.80 6.81
C ALA A 242 10.09 9.61 7.39
N GLY A 243 10.22 8.54 6.60
CA GLY A 243 11.01 7.36 6.96
C GLY A 243 12.47 7.66 7.27
N LEU A 244 13.12 8.51 6.48
CA LEU A 244 14.50 8.94 6.72
C LEU A 244 14.64 9.73 8.02
N LEU A 245 13.69 10.62 8.32
CA LEU A 245 13.69 11.37 9.57
C LEU A 245 13.44 10.47 10.78
N LEU A 246 12.50 9.53 10.70
CA LEU A 246 12.26 8.57 11.78
C LEU A 246 13.46 7.63 11.98
N LYS A 247 14.12 7.19 10.91
CA LYS A 247 15.36 6.42 11.02
C LYS A 247 16.44 7.22 11.75
N TRP A 248 16.64 8.48 11.36
CA TRP A 248 17.60 9.37 12.02
C TRP A 248 17.22 9.61 13.49
N GLN A 249 15.93 9.78 13.79
CA GLN A 249 15.42 9.84 15.16
C GLN A 249 15.89 8.64 15.98
N ASN A 250 15.75 7.43 15.44
CA ASN A 250 16.06 6.19 16.15
C ASN A 250 17.56 5.88 16.29
N GLU A 251 18.40 6.39 15.38
CA GLU A 251 19.85 6.26 15.43
C GLU A 251 20.51 7.18 16.48
N GLY A 252 19.83 8.24 16.92
CA GLY A 252 20.41 9.20 17.85
C GLY A 252 20.38 8.77 19.33
N PRO A 253 21.09 9.49 20.22
CA PRO A 253 21.16 9.18 21.64
C PRO A 253 19.78 9.13 22.31
N LYS A 254 19.55 8.09 23.12
CA LYS A 254 18.28 7.84 23.83
C LYS A 254 17.81 9.05 24.64
N SER A 255 18.72 9.73 25.34
CA SER A 255 18.39 10.93 26.14
C SER A 255 17.78 12.04 25.29
N LEU A 256 18.29 12.25 24.08
CA LEU A 256 17.81 13.30 23.17
C LEU A 256 16.52 12.88 22.44
N ARG A 257 16.34 11.57 22.18
CA ARG A 257 15.08 11.01 21.63
C ARG A 257 13.89 11.21 22.56
N LYS A 258 14.13 11.21 23.87
CA LYS A 258 13.12 11.45 24.92
C LYS A 258 12.73 12.92 25.05
N GLU A 259 13.44 13.84 24.41
CA GLU A 259 13.07 15.25 24.45
C GLU A 259 11.72 15.46 23.77
N LYS A 260 10.91 16.32 24.39
CA LYS A 260 9.54 16.61 23.96
C LYS A 260 9.45 17.08 22.50
N ASN A 261 10.37 17.93 22.03
CA ASN A 261 10.36 18.39 20.64
C ASN A 261 10.74 17.29 19.64
N ALA A 262 11.54 16.31 20.09
CA ALA A 262 11.93 15.16 19.29
C ALA A 262 10.76 14.17 19.17
N LEU A 263 10.07 13.90 20.29
CA LEU A 263 8.84 13.10 20.30
C LEU A 263 7.70 13.77 19.52
N GLY A 264 7.52 15.08 19.66
CA GLY A 264 6.54 15.84 18.89
C GLY A 264 6.80 15.76 17.38
N LEU A 265 8.07 15.80 16.94
CA LEU A 265 8.40 15.58 15.53
C LEU A 265 8.08 14.14 15.11
N THR A 266 8.34 13.16 15.96
CA THR A 266 8.01 11.76 15.68
C THR A 266 6.50 11.56 15.50
N LEU A 267 5.68 12.13 16.40
CA LEU A 267 4.22 12.14 16.28
C LEU A 267 3.75 12.80 15.00
N ALA A 268 4.35 13.93 14.62
CA ALA A 268 4.05 14.59 13.37
C ALA A 268 4.34 13.71 12.15
N LEU A 269 5.46 12.98 12.15
CA LEU A 269 5.81 12.08 11.06
C LEU A 269 4.86 10.87 11.00
N VAL A 270 4.43 10.34 12.15
CA VAL A 270 3.39 9.31 12.23
C VAL A 270 2.08 9.81 11.64
N HIS A 271 1.62 10.98 12.08
CA HIS A 271 0.41 11.63 11.55
C HIS A 271 0.49 11.81 10.04
N LEU A 272 1.61 12.35 9.55
CA LEU A 272 1.81 12.56 8.12
C LEU A 272 1.90 11.25 7.33
N LEU A 273 2.50 10.19 7.88
CA LEU A 273 2.56 8.90 7.20
C LEU A 273 1.17 8.27 7.07
N ASN A 274 0.38 8.29 8.15
CA ASN A 274 -0.98 7.77 8.16
C ASN A 274 -1.88 8.52 7.18
N ALA A 275 -1.79 9.85 7.16
CA ALA A 275 -2.57 10.70 6.28
C ALA A 275 -2.19 10.61 4.79
N LEU A 276 -1.13 9.86 4.41
CA LEU A 276 -0.90 9.50 3.00
C LEU A 276 -1.91 8.47 2.51
N ASN A 277 -2.38 7.57 3.38
CA ASN A 277 -3.22 6.44 3.02
C ASN A 277 -4.64 6.58 3.56
N ASN A 278 -4.78 7.22 4.70
CA ASN A 278 -6.03 7.39 5.43
C ASN A 278 -6.38 8.86 5.59
N ARG A 279 -7.59 9.08 6.11
CA ARG A 279 -7.96 10.37 6.69
C ARG A 279 -6.96 10.68 7.82
N PRO A 280 -6.45 11.91 7.91
CA PRO A 280 -5.73 12.35 9.10
C PRO A 280 -6.59 12.14 10.34
N TYR A 281 -6.01 11.57 11.41
CA TYR A 281 -6.68 11.50 12.71
C TYR A 281 -7.08 12.93 13.12
N ALA A 282 -8.30 13.07 13.65
CA ALA A 282 -8.88 14.37 13.99
C ALA A 282 -9.34 14.45 15.46
N GLY A 283 -8.83 13.55 16.31
CA GLY A 283 -9.17 13.58 17.74
C GLY A 283 -8.36 14.61 18.53
N GLN A 284 -8.57 14.58 19.84
CA GLN A 284 -7.96 15.51 20.79
C GLN A 284 -6.43 15.58 20.65
N GLY A 285 -5.87 16.79 20.72
CA GLY A 285 -4.43 17.04 20.61
C GLY A 285 -3.92 17.34 19.21
N ILE A 286 -4.72 17.10 18.16
CA ILE A 286 -4.36 17.42 16.77
C ILE A 286 -4.21 18.93 16.52
N PRO A 287 -5.09 19.82 17.04
CA PRO A 287 -4.89 21.26 16.92
C PRO A 287 -3.54 21.72 17.50
N GLU A 288 -3.15 21.20 18.65
CA GLU A 288 -1.86 21.46 19.30
C GLU A 288 -0.70 20.89 18.49
N LEU A 289 -0.84 19.69 17.93
CA LEU A 289 0.14 19.12 17.01
C LEU A 289 0.33 20.02 15.78
N TYR A 290 -0.75 20.52 15.17
CA TYR A 290 -0.68 21.45 14.04
C TYR A 290 -0.01 22.77 14.39
N ARG A 291 -0.31 23.36 15.55
CA ARG A 291 0.45 24.53 16.05
C ARG A 291 1.93 24.21 16.26
N PHE A 292 2.22 22.97 16.66
CA PHE A 292 3.58 22.51 16.86
C PHE A 292 4.34 22.27 15.53
N ILE A 293 3.67 21.85 14.44
CA ILE A 293 4.39 21.44 13.21
C ILE A 293 4.17 22.31 11.98
N LEU A 294 3.03 22.98 11.85
CA LEU A 294 2.74 23.77 10.65
C LEU A 294 3.38 25.16 10.73
N PRO A 295 3.67 25.81 9.58
CA PRO A 295 4.03 27.22 9.56
C PRO A 295 2.97 28.04 10.29
N LEU A 296 3.40 29.09 10.98
CA LEU A 296 2.50 29.99 11.69
C LEU A 296 2.36 31.30 10.90
N THR A 297 1.18 31.90 10.93
CA THR A 297 0.93 33.25 10.42
C THR A 297 0.18 34.09 11.44
N TYR A 298 0.18 35.41 11.28
CA TYR A 298 -0.64 36.32 12.07
C TYR A 298 -2.05 36.45 11.45
N TYR A 299 -3.07 36.56 12.30
CA TYR A 299 -4.51 36.54 11.96
C TYR A 299 -5.00 37.69 11.04
N ALA A 300 -4.12 38.50 10.45
CA ALA A 300 -4.49 39.55 9.51
C ALA A 300 -5.02 39.02 8.16
N MET A 301 -5.10 37.71 7.95
CA MET A 301 -5.63 37.07 6.75
C MET A 301 -7.04 36.50 6.99
N PRO A 302 -7.96 36.58 6.00
CA PRO A 302 -9.34 36.17 6.17
C PRO A 302 -9.48 34.70 6.61
N PRO A 303 -10.44 34.38 7.51
CA PRO A 303 -10.57 33.08 8.18
C PRO A 303 -10.69 31.87 7.25
N GLU A 304 -11.22 32.07 6.03
CA GLU A 304 -11.55 31.02 5.07
C GLU A 304 -10.34 30.23 4.55
N ARG A 305 -9.12 30.79 4.67
CA ARG A 305 -7.87 30.12 4.24
C ARG A 305 -7.12 29.42 5.37
N VAL A 306 -7.57 29.58 6.62
CA VAL A 306 -6.81 29.20 7.83
C VAL A 306 -7.51 28.12 8.65
N ARG A 307 -8.79 27.84 8.39
CA ARG A 307 -9.53 26.74 9.05
C ARG A 307 -9.03 25.41 8.54
N ILE A 308 -7.98 24.90 9.16
CA ILE A 308 -7.46 23.58 8.83
C ILE A 308 -8.37 22.52 9.43
N TYR A 309 -8.82 22.65 10.69
CA TYR A 309 -9.80 21.78 11.36
C TYR A 309 -10.13 22.43 12.71
N ALA A 310 -10.89 23.53 12.72
CA ALA A 310 -11.16 24.26 13.97
C ALA A 310 -12.30 23.65 14.79
N ASP A 311 -13.19 22.92 14.14
CA ASP A 311 -14.27 22.22 14.82
C ASP A 311 -13.77 20.78 15.04
N GLU A 312 -13.76 20.29 16.30
CA GLU A 312 -13.59 18.86 16.54
C GLU A 312 -14.65 18.17 15.67
N PRO A 313 -14.27 17.40 14.64
CA PRO A 313 -15.27 16.58 13.99
C PRO A 313 -15.69 15.60 15.07
N THR A 314 -16.92 15.73 15.58
CA THR A 314 -17.58 14.62 16.23
C THR A 314 -17.33 13.44 15.32
N ILE A 315 -16.58 12.45 15.81
CA ILE A 315 -16.33 11.23 15.04
C ILE A 315 -17.74 10.76 14.69
N LEU A 316 -18.13 10.89 13.43
CA LEU A 316 -19.29 10.16 12.96
C LEU A 316 -18.94 8.73 13.30
N PRO A 317 -19.63 8.06 14.25
CA PRO A 317 -19.32 6.67 14.53
C PRO A 317 -19.40 5.99 13.18
N GLU A 318 -18.28 5.46 12.67
CA GLU A 318 -18.38 4.56 11.52
C GLU A 318 -19.44 3.55 11.95
N PRO A 319 -20.50 3.32 11.14
CA PRO A 319 -21.65 2.53 11.58
C PRO A 319 -21.10 1.29 12.28
N GLU A 320 -21.29 1.22 13.60
CA GLU A 320 -20.51 0.35 14.47
C GLU A 320 -20.62 -1.06 13.94
N ARG A 321 -19.47 -1.65 13.60
CA ARG A 321 -19.38 -3.09 13.40
C ARG A 321 -19.23 -3.70 14.77
N GLU A 322 -20.33 -3.81 15.49
CA GLU A 322 -20.44 -4.76 16.58
C GLU A 322 -20.56 -6.16 15.96
N GLY A 323 -19.67 -7.08 16.34
CA GLY A 323 -19.69 -8.47 15.90
C GLY A 323 -18.42 -8.96 15.20
N GLU A 324 -17.25 -8.70 15.80
CA GLU A 324 -16.14 -9.65 15.76
C GLU A 324 -15.88 -10.03 17.22
N GLU A 325 -16.58 -11.06 17.69
CA GLU A 325 -16.22 -11.77 18.91
C GLU A 325 -14.87 -12.46 18.63
N GLU A 326 -13.77 -11.79 18.96
CA GLU A 326 -12.54 -12.50 19.30
C GLU A 326 -12.81 -13.18 20.65
N GLU A 327 -12.79 -14.51 20.67
CA GLU A 327 -12.69 -15.30 21.90
C GLU A 327 -11.34 -14.95 22.57
N GLU A 328 -11.28 -13.84 23.30
CA GLU A 328 -10.21 -13.56 24.25
C GLU A 328 -10.56 -14.25 25.59
N GLU A 329 -9.66 -15.13 26.04
CA GLU A 329 -9.74 -15.80 27.33
C GLU A 329 -9.85 -14.76 28.46
N GLU A 330 -10.85 -14.96 29.31
CA GLU A 330 -11.18 -14.17 30.49
C GLU A 330 -9.98 -14.06 31.46
N ASP A 331 -9.44 -12.85 31.63
CA ASP A 331 -8.85 -12.43 32.90
C ASP A 331 -9.85 -11.48 33.56
N GLU A 332 -10.59 -12.02 34.53
CA GLU A 332 -11.50 -11.31 35.42
C GLU A 332 -10.72 -10.26 36.24
N ASP A 333 -11.01 -8.98 36.03
CA ASP A 333 -10.91 -7.97 37.08
C ASP A 333 -12.08 -6.98 36.91
N GLU A 334 -12.98 -7.03 37.88
CA GLU A 334 -14.16 -6.20 38.06
C GLU A 334 -13.75 -4.72 38.20
N ASP A 335 -14.31 -3.82 37.37
CA ASP A 335 -14.45 -2.42 37.77
C ASP A 335 -15.77 -1.85 37.26
N GLU A 336 -16.60 -1.48 38.24
CA GLU A 336 -17.98 -1.01 38.10
C GLU A 336 -18.05 0.41 37.50
N GLY A 337 -19.00 0.60 36.58
CA GLY A 337 -19.81 1.82 36.48
C GLY A 337 -19.12 3.08 35.96
N ASN A 338 -19.41 3.44 34.71
CA ASN A 338 -19.45 4.86 34.35
C ASN A 338 -20.61 5.12 33.39
N ASP A 339 -21.58 5.89 33.88
CA ASP A 339 -22.70 6.41 33.11
C ASP A 339 -22.17 7.35 32.01
N ASP A 340 -22.54 7.09 30.76
CA ASP A 340 -22.25 7.95 29.62
C ASP A 340 -23.04 9.26 29.70
N GLU A 341 -22.54 10.21 30.48
CA GLU A 341 -22.95 11.60 30.39
C GLU A 341 -22.41 12.20 29.08
N VAL A 342 -23.34 12.55 28.18
CA VAL A 342 -23.04 13.30 26.96
C VAL A 342 -22.49 14.66 27.38
N VAL A 343 -21.15 14.80 27.36
CA VAL A 343 -20.47 16.07 27.62
C VAL A 343 -20.80 17.00 26.44
N GLU A 344 -21.64 18.00 26.67
CA GLU A 344 -21.78 19.15 25.78
C GLU A 344 -20.44 19.87 25.72
N VAL A 345 -19.73 19.72 24.60
CA VAL A 345 -18.47 20.45 24.35
C VAL A 345 -18.83 21.85 23.88
N ASP A 346 -18.54 22.84 24.71
CA ASP A 346 -18.66 24.26 24.40
C ASP A 346 -17.78 24.59 23.17
N PRO A 347 -18.28 25.25 22.09
CA PRO A 347 -17.51 25.57 20.88
C PRO A 347 -16.40 26.62 21.08
N GLU A 348 -15.94 26.84 22.31
CA GLU A 348 -15.12 27.97 22.68
C GLU A 348 -13.63 27.77 22.36
N VAL A 349 -13.19 28.64 21.45
CA VAL A 349 -11.87 29.27 21.37
C VAL A 349 -10.75 28.34 20.88
N ILE A 350 -10.43 28.48 19.60
CA ILE A 350 -9.07 28.30 19.08
C ILE A 350 -8.14 29.10 20.00
N GLN A 351 -7.51 28.46 20.99
CA GLN A 351 -6.55 29.13 21.86
C GLN A 351 -5.42 29.69 21.00
N PHE A 352 -5.43 30.98 20.71
CA PHE A 352 -4.34 31.61 19.98
C PHE A 352 -3.02 31.29 20.68
N ALA A 353 -1.92 31.18 19.91
CA ALA A 353 -0.63 31.30 20.56
C ALA A 353 -0.62 32.62 21.36
N ASP A 354 0.15 32.71 22.44
CA ASP A 354 0.23 33.93 23.26
C ASP A 354 0.54 35.20 22.44
N ASP A 355 1.07 35.04 21.22
CA ASP A 355 1.36 36.12 20.27
C ASP A 355 0.30 36.33 19.16
N GLY A 356 -0.85 35.68 19.21
CA GLY A 356 -1.94 35.81 18.23
C GLY A 356 -1.71 35.05 16.91
N SER A 357 -0.68 34.20 16.82
CA SER A 357 -0.40 33.41 15.62
C SER A 357 -1.22 32.13 15.53
N VAL A 358 -1.49 31.70 14.31
CA VAL A 358 -2.30 30.51 13.96
C VAL A 358 -1.58 29.65 12.91
N PRO A 359 -1.76 28.31 12.94
CA PRO A 359 -1.14 27.42 11.96
C PRO A 359 -1.74 27.62 10.57
N ILE A 360 -0.92 27.50 9.53
CA ILE A 360 -1.34 27.58 8.13
C ILE A 360 -0.87 26.39 7.31
N VAL A 361 -1.69 25.98 6.34
CA VAL A 361 -1.29 25.07 5.27
C VAL A 361 -0.89 25.91 4.07
N ALA A 362 0.39 26.26 4.00
CA ALA A 362 0.93 27.06 2.90
C ALA A 362 0.80 26.31 1.57
N ASN A 363 0.29 27.00 0.54
CA ASN A 363 0.12 26.46 -0.82
C ASN A 363 -0.75 25.19 -0.91
N GLY A 364 -1.67 24.98 0.04
CA GLY A 364 -2.59 23.85 0.03
C GLY A 364 -1.95 22.48 0.25
N LEU A 365 -0.73 22.45 0.81
CA LEU A 365 -0.03 21.22 1.17
C LEU A 365 0.59 21.32 2.56
N PHE A 366 0.50 20.26 3.35
CA PHE A 366 1.08 20.24 4.69
C PHE A 366 2.60 20.19 4.60
N PHE A 367 3.24 21.24 5.10
CA PHE A 367 4.67 21.34 5.30
C PHE A 367 4.99 21.41 6.79
N ILE A 368 6.07 20.74 7.19
CA ILE A 368 6.63 20.92 8.53
C ILE A 368 7.40 22.24 8.55
N ARG A 369 7.15 23.10 9.54
CA ARG A 369 7.83 24.38 9.69
C ARG A 369 9.34 24.19 9.89
N ALA A 370 10.10 25.10 9.29
CA ALA A 370 11.53 25.21 9.48
C ALA A 370 11.86 26.17 10.65
N PRO A 371 13.02 26.01 11.32
CA PRO A 371 14.02 24.96 11.10
C PRO A 371 13.68 23.63 11.78
N ILE A 372 13.80 22.54 11.03
CA ILE A 372 14.22 21.27 11.64
C ILE A 372 15.70 21.48 11.95
N ARG A 373 16.11 21.37 13.21
CA ARG A 373 17.53 21.40 13.56
C ARG A 373 18.17 20.11 13.02
N LEU A 374 18.67 20.19 11.79
CA LEU A 374 19.48 19.16 11.15
C LEU A 374 20.86 19.22 11.79
N ALA A 375 21.31 18.10 12.36
CA ALA A 375 22.47 18.01 13.25
C ALA A 375 23.62 18.98 12.91
N ASP A 376 23.82 19.97 13.79
CA ASP A 376 25.17 20.39 14.11
C ASP A 376 25.82 19.29 14.99
N LYS A 377 27.12 19.40 15.27
CA LYS A 377 27.80 18.44 16.17
C LYS A 377 27.15 18.32 17.56
N ALA A 378 26.20 19.19 17.93
CA ALA A 378 25.51 19.21 19.21
C ALA A 378 24.11 18.59 19.21
N ALA A 379 23.47 18.34 18.05
CA ALA A 379 22.10 17.82 17.95
C ALA A 379 21.96 16.59 17.03
N PRO A 380 22.40 15.40 17.48
CA PRO A 380 22.35 14.17 16.67
C PRO A 380 20.95 13.61 16.39
N VAL A 381 19.88 14.16 17.00
CA VAL A 381 18.48 13.74 16.81
C VAL A 381 17.69 14.88 16.15
N PRO A 382 16.96 14.64 15.05
CA PRO A 382 16.14 15.67 14.41
C PRO A 382 15.02 16.13 15.34
N ARG A 383 14.81 17.44 15.40
CA ARG A 383 13.80 18.06 16.26
C ARG A 383 13.46 19.44 15.73
N LEU A 384 12.24 19.91 16.02
CA LEU A 384 11.88 21.29 15.71
C LEU A 384 12.69 22.23 16.61
N SER A 385 13.35 23.20 15.99
CA SER A 385 14.26 24.10 16.70
C SER A 385 13.50 25.13 17.51
N ASN A 386 13.77 25.18 18.82
CA ASN A 386 13.30 26.17 19.81
C ASN A 386 12.10 27.04 19.36
N THR A 387 10.95 26.39 19.19
CA THR A 387 9.73 27.00 18.69
C THR A 387 8.98 27.65 19.84
N ARG A 388 8.39 28.84 19.61
CA ARG A 388 7.46 29.48 20.56
C ARG A 388 6.30 28.56 20.92
N ALA A 389 5.81 27.78 19.94
CA ALA A 389 4.82 26.74 20.19
C ALA A 389 5.49 25.47 20.75
N LYS A 390 5.10 25.10 21.98
CA LYS A 390 5.50 23.87 22.67
C LYS A 390 4.36 22.86 22.56
N ILE A 391 4.69 21.57 22.52
CA ILE A 391 3.69 20.51 22.62
C ILE A 391 3.52 20.11 24.09
N GLY A 392 2.28 19.88 24.53
CA GLY A 392 1.94 19.37 25.87
C GLY A 392 2.48 17.94 26.09
N TRP A 393 2.61 17.50 27.35
CA TRP A 393 2.90 16.07 27.59
C TRP A 393 1.62 15.25 27.48
N ASP A 394 0.52 15.81 27.98
CA ASP A 394 -0.86 15.39 27.74
C ASP A 394 -1.14 15.15 26.25
N VAL A 395 -0.76 16.07 25.35
CA VAL A 395 -0.91 15.88 23.90
C VAL A 395 -0.07 14.71 23.39
N VAL A 396 1.18 14.59 23.86
CA VAL A 396 2.07 13.47 23.47
C VAL A 396 1.50 12.14 23.92
N GLU A 397 1.00 12.05 25.15
CA GLU A 397 0.42 10.84 25.72
C GLU A 397 -0.87 10.45 25.01
N LYS A 398 -1.78 11.41 24.78
CA LYS A 398 -3.02 11.20 24.02
C LYS A 398 -2.75 10.68 22.61
N LEU A 399 -1.91 11.38 21.83
CA LEU A 399 -1.65 11.01 20.43
C LEU A 399 -0.78 9.77 20.27
N SER A 400 -0.01 9.39 21.29
CA SER A 400 0.77 8.15 21.26
C SER A 400 0.03 6.94 21.83
N GLU A 401 -1.17 7.15 22.39
CA GLU A 401 -1.92 6.16 23.17
C GLU A 401 -1.04 5.49 24.25
N ALA A 402 -0.12 6.26 24.86
CA ALA A 402 0.86 5.74 25.81
C ALA A 402 1.32 6.80 26.82
N ARG A 403 1.41 6.40 28.10
CA ARG A 403 1.99 7.26 29.15
C ARG A 403 3.46 7.55 28.88
N LYS A 404 3.94 8.73 29.31
CA LYS A 404 5.32 9.20 29.15
C LYS A 404 6.35 8.18 29.61
N ASP A 405 6.16 7.58 30.78
CA ASP A 405 7.10 6.60 31.33
C ASP A 405 7.14 5.32 30.48
N THR A 406 5.98 4.92 29.92
CA THR A 406 5.91 3.82 28.96
C THR A 406 6.71 4.15 27.71
N ILE A 407 6.53 5.34 27.11
CA ILE A 407 7.30 5.80 25.94
C ILE A 407 8.80 5.78 26.24
N PHE A 408 9.21 6.27 27.41
CA PHE A 408 10.62 6.30 27.81
C PHE A 408 11.19 4.89 27.96
N ALA A 409 10.44 3.98 28.61
CA ALA A 409 10.82 2.58 28.72
C ALA A 409 10.94 1.91 27.33
N MET A 410 10.07 2.26 26.37
CA MET A 410 10.19 1.76 24.99
C MET A 410 11.51 2.21 24.36
N ILE A 411 11.86 3.50 24.47
CA ILE A 411 13.12 4.05 23.94
C ILE A 411 14.32 3.39 24.62
N ASP A 412 14.26 3.17 25.93
CA ASP A 412 15.35 2.53 26.67
C ASP A 412 15.56 1.07 26.27
N LYS A 413 14.48 0.34 25.94
CA LYS A 413 14.56 -1.04 25.44
C LYS A 413 15.09 -1.14 24.00
N THR A 414 15.02 -0.06 23.20
CA THR A 414 15.58 -0.10 21.85
C THR A 414 17.10 -0.25 21.92
N GLN A 415 17.62 -1.31 21.32
CA GLN A 415 19.07 -1.41 21.09
C GLN A 415 19.40 -0.46 19.95
N PRO A 416 20.41 0.42 20.09
CA PRO A 416 20.91 1.14 18.93
C PRO A 416 21.31 0.10 17.88
N PRO A 417 21.03 0.32 16.58
CA PRO A 417 21.53 -0.54 15.53
C PRO A 417 23.04 -0.71 15.74
N GLY A 418 23.49 -1.93 16.07
CA GLY A 418 24.83 -2.16 16.62
C GLY A 418 25.89 -1.48 15.76
N GLU A 419 26.79 -0.69 16.38
CA GLU A 419 27.79 0.21 15.75
C GLU A 419 28.01 -0.04 14.24
N VAL A 420 27.10 0.46 13.40
CA VAL A 420 27.26 0.33 11.95
C VAL A 420 28.37 1.29 11.54
N ARG A 421 29.59 0.76 11.45
CA ARG A 421 30.82 1.42 11.00
C ARG A 421 30.55 2.43 9.87
N ARG A 422 30.63 3.73 10.18
CA ARG A 422 30.98 4.87 9.29
C ARG A 422 30.48 4.80 7.83
N GLY A 423 29.25 4.34 7.60
CA GLY A 423 28.64 4.25 6.26
C GLY A 423 27.56 5.30 5.98
N TRP A 424 27.31 6.21 6.94
CA TRP A 424 26.14 7.10 7.03
C TRP A 424 25.83 7.90 5.75
N GLY A 425 26.84 8.24 4.95
CA GLY A 425 26.67 9.01 3.71
C GLY A 425 26.52 8.19 2.42
N ALA A 426 26.83 6.89 2.41
CA ALA A 426 26.96 6.13 1.16
C ALA A 426 25.69 5.37 0.75
N SER A 427 24.93 4.80 1.70
CA SER A 427 23.69 4.07 1.39
C SER A 427 22.54 5.02 1.05
N ASN A 428 22.32 6.07 1.84
CA ASN A 428 21.26 7.07 1.59
C ASN A 428 21.52 7.88 0.31
N LYS A 429 22.78 8.24 0.02
CA LYS A 429 23.12 8.88 -1.28
C LYS A 429 23.02 7.92 -2.46
N LYS A 430 23.17 6.60 -2.27
CA LYS A 430 22.94 5.61 -3.33
C LYS A 430 21.44 5.38 -3.56
N PHE A 431 20.65 5.34 -2.49
CA PHE A 431 19.20 5.27 -2.54
C PHE A 431 18.62 6.50 -3.26
N ALA A 432 18.99 7.71 -2.84
CA ALA A 432 18.54 8.96 -3.48
C ALA A 432 19.09 9.17 -4.91
N ARG A 433 20.31 8.70 -5.25
CA ARG A 433 20.87 8.85 -6.61
C ARG A 433 20.37 7.79 -7.60
N GLY A 434 20.10 6.57 -7.16
CA GLY A 434 19.37 5.60 -7.98
C GLY A 434 17.96 6.10 -8.29
N TRP A 435 17.34 6.74 -7.31
CA TRP A 435 16.02 7.36 -7.41
C TRP A 435 15.93 8.51 -8.43
N MET A 436 16.88 9.46 -8.43
CA MET A 436 16.88 10.56 -9.43
C MET A 436 17.20 10.08 -10.86
N ARG A 437 17.99 9.03 -11.05
CA ARG A 437 18.31 8.52 -12.41
C ARG A 437 17.14 7.79 -13.06
N ASN A 438 16.36 7.04 -12.29
CA ASN A 438 15.14 6.39 -12.79
C ASN A 438 14.02 7.41 -13.12
N MET A 439 14.15 8.67 -12.66
CA MET A 439 13.23 9.74 -13.04
C MET A 439 13.51 10.31 -14.44
N ASP A 440 14.77 10.28 -14.90
CA ASP A 440 15.24 10.90 -16.16
C ASP A 440 15.41 9.92 -17.33
N GLU A 441 15.57 8.62 -17.08
CA GLU A 441 15.58 7.63 -18.16
C GLU A 441 14.15 7.47 -18.70
N GLY A 442 13.89 8.06 -19.87
CA GLY A 442 12.67 7.82 -20.63
C GLY A 442 12.51 6.32 -20.87
N ASP A 443 11.52 5.72 -20.20
CA ASP A 443 11.12 4.32 -20.35
C ASP A 443 10.60 4.09 -21.77
N GLN A 444 11.50 3.89 -22.72
CA GLN A 444 11.14 3.07 -23.86
C GLN A 444 11.07 1.62 -23.35
N PRO A 445 9.91 0.94 -23.49
CA PRO A 445 9.81 -0.46 -23.12
C PRO A 445 10.91 -1.23 -23.85
N GLU A 446 11.72 -1.99 -23.11
CA GLU A 446 12.72 -2.83 -23.74
C GLU A 446 12.02 -3.73 -24.77
N PRO A 447 12.49 -3.75 -26.03
CA PRO A 447 11.82 -4.52 -27.07
C PRO A 447 11.76 -5.99 -26.67
N SER A 448 10.57 -6.59 -26.79
CA SER A 448 10.37 -7.98 -26.35
C SER A 448 11.34 -8.92 -27.05
N ARG A 449 12.03 -9.76 -26.27
CA ARG A 449 12.93 -10.81 -26.77
C ARG A 449 12.21 -11.94 -27.49
N PHE A 450 10.88 -11.90 -27.50
CA PHE A 450 10.00 -12.91 -28.05
C PHE A 450 9.18 -12.38 -29.24
N ASN A 451 9.64 -11.31 -29.90
CA ASN A 451 8.97 -10.70 -31.06
C ASN A 451 8.66 -11.67 -32.22
N HIS A 452 9.41 -12.75 -32.34
CA HIS A 452 9.19 -13.80 -33.36
C HIS A 452 8.04 -14.78 -33.03
N ILE A 453 7.44 -14.68 -31.84
CA ILE A 453 6.29 -15.49 -31.45
C ILE A 453 5.03 -14.83 -32.02
N ASN A 454 4.25 -15.57 -32.81
CA ASN A 454 2.94 -15.11 -33.25
C ASN A 454 1.90 -15.45 -32.16
N PRO A 455 1.26 -14.46 -31.51
CA PRO A 455 0.31 -14.69 -30.42
C PRO A 455 -0.87 -15.58 -30.82
N ALA A 456 -1.33 -15.48 -32.08
CA ALA A 456 -2.44 -16.28 -32.61
C ALA A 456 -2.21 -17.80 -32.58
N ASN A 457 -0.97 -18.26 -32.36
CA ASN A 457 -0.63 -19.68 -32.28
C ASN A 457 -0.76 -20.26 -30.85
N TYR A 458 -1.15 -19.46 -29.86
CA TYR A 458 -1.17 -19.85 -28.45
C TYR A 458 -2.53 -19.57 -27.82
N PRO A 459 -2.90 -20.34 -26.77
CA PRO A 459 -4.11 -20.04 -26.01
C PRO A 459 -4.04 -18.64 -25.39
N ALA A 460 -5.22 -18.07 -25.15
CA ALA A 460 -5.43 -16.92 -24.28
C ALA A 460 -4.61 -17.01 -22.98
N VAL A 461 -4.01 -15.90 -22.58
CA VAL A 461 -3.15 -15.83 -21.39
C VAL A 461 -3.96 -15.24 -20.25
N ARG A 462 -4.29 -16.08 -19.26
CA ARG A 462 -4.82 -15.60 -17.99
C ARG A 462 -3.65 -15.30 -17.04
N LEU A 463 -3.23 -14.03 -16.94
CA LEU A 463 -2.33 -13.64 -15.86
C LEU A 463 -3.02 -13.86 -14.51
N THR A 464 -2.23 -14.17 -13.48
CA THR A 464 -2.70 -13.90 -12.12
C THR A 464 -2.68 -12.39 -12.00
N GLN A 465 -3.83 -11.76 -11.72
CA GLN A 465 -3.76 -10.69 -10.74
C GLN A 465 -3.08 -11.30 -9.52
N HIS A 466 -1.84 -10.86 -9.27
CA HIS A 466 -1.10 -11.36 -8.12
C HIS A 466 -1.93 -10.98 -6.91
N ASP A 467 -2.61 -11.96 -6.31
CA ASP A 467 -3.35 -11.81 -5.07
C ASP A 467 -2.36 -11.29 -4.02
N GLY A 468 -2.41 -9.98 -3.84
CA GLY A 468 -1.68 -9.25 -2.82
C GLY A 468 -2.54 -9.06 -1.58
N GLY A 469 -3.56 -9.91 -1.37
CA GLY A 469 -4.58 -9.71 -0.35
C GLY A 469 -5.56 -8.61 -0.75
N SER A 470 -6.18 -8.74 -1.92
CA SER A 470 -7.23 -7.82 -2.39
C SER A 470 -8.43 -8.64 -2.84
N ASP A 471 -9.37 -8.84 -1.91
CA ASP A 471 -10.76 -9.27 -2.17
C ASP A 471 -11.54 -8.17 -2.93
N MET A 472 -11.10 -7.87 -4.15
CA MET A 472 -11.88 -7.14 -5.13
C MET A 472 -12.00 -8.05 -6.33
N GLY A 473 -13.23 -8.45 -6.63
CA GLY A 473 -13.56 -9.07 -7.92
C GLY A 473 -12.99 -8.20 -9.03
N THR A 474 -12.27 -8.86 -9.93
CA THR A 474 -11.62 -8.22 -11.06
C THR A 474 -12.66 -8.05 -12.13
N ASP A 475 -12.97 -6.81 -12.52
CA ASP A 475 -13.80 -6.53 -13.68
C ASP A 475 -13.28 -7.35 -14.88
N ASP A 476 -14.13 -8.25 -15.41
CA ASP A 476 -13.94 -8.93 -16.69
C ASP A 476 -14.25 -7.96 -17.86
N GLU A 477 -13.80 -6.70 -17.77
CA GLU A 477 -13.79 -5.75 -18.88
C GLU A 477 -12.40 -5.75 -19.50
N ASP A 478 -12.23 -6.50 -20.61
CA ASP A 478 -11.18 -6.41 -21.64
C ASP A 478 -9.87 -5.67 -21.25
N GLU A 479 -9.24 -6.01 -20.12
CA GLU A 479 -7.81 -5.77 -19.96
C GLU A 479 -7.17 -6.61 -21.06
N ASP A 480 -6.75 -5.96 -22.16
CA ASP A 480 -6.09 -6.57 -23.31
C ASP A 480 -5.25 -7.73 -22.81
N GLU A 481 -5.72 -8.97 -23.04
CA GLU A 481 -5.09 -10.14 -22.45
C GLU A 481 -3.59 -10.03 -22.76
N PRO A 482 -2.74 -10.04 -21.73
CA PRO A 482 -1.35 -9.69 -21.87
C PRO A 482 -0.75 -10.57 -22.95
N ASP A 483 -0.24 -9.92 -24.02
CA ASP A 483 0.36 -10.62 -25.16
C ASP A 483 1.32 -11.69 -24.61
N ILE A 484 1.23 -12.92 -25.10
CA ILE A 484 2.17 -13.99 -24.75
C ILE A 484 3.63 -13.50 -24.77
N LYS A 485 3.97 -12.57 -25.66
CA LYS A 485 5.30 -11.95 -25.70
C LYS A 485 5.64 -11.19 -24.41
N GLU A 486 4.71 -10.45 -23.85
CA GLU A 486 4.87 -9.71 -22.61
C GLU A 486 4.94 -10.65 -21.41
N LEU A 487 4.10 -11.70 -21.37
CA LEU A 487 4.18 -12.73 -20.34
C LEU A 487 5.55 -13.42 -20.35
N LEU A 488 6.01 -13.89 -21.51
CA LEU A 488 7.30 -14.58 -21.60
C LEU A 488 8.47 -13.67 -21.28
N ASN A 489 8.39 -12.40 -21.66
CA ASN A 489 9.38 -11.40 -21.26
C ASN A 489 9.38 -11.19 -19.73
N THR A 490 8.20 -11.20 -19.12
CA THR A 490 8.02 -11.08 -17.67
C THR A 490 8.59 -12.29 -16.92
N ILE A 491 8.26 -13.52 -17.36
CA ILE A 491 8.80 -14.76 -16.80
C ILE A 491 10.33 -14.77 -16.93
N TRP A 492 10.84 -14.44 -18.11
CA TRP A 492 12.28 -14.41 -18.37
C TRP A 492 13.02 -13.40 -17.49
N ARG A 493 12.55 -12.15 -17.45
CA ARG A 493 13.15 -11.09 -16.64
C ARG A 493 13.06 -11.41 -15.14
N SER A 494 11.92 -11.89 -14.70
CA SER A 494 11.70 -12.32 -13.31
C SER A 494 12.64 -13.45 -12.93
N MET A 495 12.89 -14.42 -13.82
CA MET A 495 13.86 -15.50 -13.58
C MET A 495 15.27 -14.95 -13.33
N LEU A 496 15.77 -14.06 -14.21
CA LEU A 496 17.12 -13.49 -14.07
C LEU A 496 17.28 -12.74 -12.74
N ILE A 497 16.30 -11.92 -12.37
CA ILE A 497 16.31 -11.14 -11.12
C ILE A 497 16.18 -12.04 -9.90
N ASN A 498 15.22 -12.96 -9.91
CA ASN A 498 14.91 -13.83 -8.77
C ASN A 498 16.07 -14.79 -8.47
N VAL A 499 16.72 -15.36 -9.49
CA VAL A 499 17.91 -16.21 -9.32
C VAL A 499 19.03 -15.43 -8.63
N ALA A 500 19.31 -14.21 -9.10
CA ALA A 500 20.33 -13.35 -8.49
C ALA A 500 19.95 -12.96 -7.04
N TYR A 501 18.69 -12.57 -6.82
CA TYR A 501 18.20 -12.11 -5.53
C TYR A 501 18.22 -13.20 -4.45
N LYS A 502 17.87 -14.44 -4.83
CA LYS A 502 17.85 -15.61 -3.96
C LYS A 502 19.19 -16.32 -3.83
N CYS A 503 20.28 -15.69 -4.27
CA CYS A 503 21.63 -16.19 -4.00
C CYS A 503 21.80 -16.43 -2.50
N VAL A 504 22.46 -17.54 -2.17
CA VAL A 504 22.73 -17.91 -0.78
C VAL A 504 23.39 -16.76 -0.01
N THR A 505 23.11 -16.71 1.29
CA THR A 505 23.72 -15.74 2.22
C THR A 505 24.86 -16.42 2.98
N ARG A 506 25.92 -15.68 3.28
CA ARG A 506 27.03 -16.11 4.12
C ARG A 506 26.55 -16.20 5.58
N ARG A 507 27.27 -16.96 6.41
CA ARG A 507 26.95 -17.11 7.85
C ARG A 507 26.93 -15.78 8.61
N ASN A 508 27.66 -14.78 8.13
CA ASN A 508 27.69 -13.43 8.70
C ASN A 508 26.60 -12.50 8.14
N GLY A 509 25.67 -12.99 7.32
CA GLY A 509 24.60 -12.18 6.72
C GLY A 509 24.93 -11.53 5.37
N ASP A 510 26.20 -11.56 4.93
CA ASP A 510 26.59 -10.97 3.65
C ASP A 510 26.10 -11.83 2.46
N LYS A 511 25.68 -11.18 1.36
CA LYS A 511 25.33 -11.92 0.13
C LYS A 511 26.58 -12.32 -0.65
N TRP A 512 26.57 -13.52 -1.23
CA TRP A 512 27.65 -13.96 -2.13
C TRP A 512 27.67 -13.18 -3.45
N ILE A 513 26.52 -12.60 -3.85
CA ILE A 513 26.35 -11.88 -5.10
C ILE A 513 26.70 -10.39 -5.00
N LYS A 514 27.34 -9.87 -6.06
CA LYS A 514 27.67 -8.47 -6.27
C LYS A 514 26.67 -7.90 -7.27
N PHE A 515 25.66 -7.19 -6.78
CA PHE A 515 24.69 -6.54 -7.67
C PHE A 515 25.35 -5.42 -8.49
N PRO A 516 24.87 -5.20 -9.73
CA PRO A 516 25.27 -4.04 -10.51
C PRO A 516 24.86 -2.72 -9.83
N HIS A 517 25.39 -1.61 -10.33
CA HIS A 517 24.90 -0.28 -9.93
C HIS A 517 23.40 -0.20 -10.26
N GLY A 518 22.56 0.02 -9.24
CA GLY A 518 21.09 -0.07 -9.36
C GLY A 518 20.45 -1.27 -8.62
N GLY A 519 21.24 -2.14 -7.99
CA GLY A 519 20.72 -3.23 -7.15
C GLY A 519 20.21 -4.42 -7.97
N SER A 520 19.24 -5.16 -7.43
CA SER A 520 18.69 -6.36 -8.07
C SER A 520 17.84 -6.06 -9.31
N ALA A 521 17.17 -4.91 -9.36
CA ALA A 521 16.37 -4.48 -10.51
C ALA A 521 17.21 -4.23 -11.77
N ALA A 522 18.50 -3.93 -11.60
CA ALA A 522 19.45 -3.75 -12.69
C ALA A 522 20.07 -5.07 -13.21
N VAL A 523 19.64 -6.24 -12.69
CA VAL A 523 20.07 -7.55 -13.20
C VAL A 523 19.37 -7.83 -14.53
N LYS A 524 20.17 -7.94 -15.59
CA LYS A 524 19.75 -8.27 -16.96
C LYS A 524 20.59 -9.44 -17.51
N GLU A 525 20.41 -9.82 -18.77
CA GLU A 525 21.15 -10.92 -19.42
C GLU A 525 22.67 -10.69 -19.38
N GLU A 526 23.13 -9.43 -19.48
CA GLU A 526 24.54 -9.04 -19.42
C GLU A 526 25.19 -9.40 -18.07
N PHE A 527 24.38 -9.56 -17.02
CA PHE A 527 24.84 -10.04 -15.72
C PHE A 527 25.38 -11.48 -15.82
N TYR A 528 24.68 -12.33 -16.57
CA TYR A 528 24.98 -13.76 -16.76
C TYR A 528 25.79 -14.05 -18.04
N SER A 529 26.04 -13.04 -18.86
CA SER A 529 26.76 -13.20 -20.14
C SER A 529 28.29 -13.10 -20.00
N THR A 530 28.80 -12.61 -18.87
CA THR A 530 30.25 -12.55 -18.62
C THR A 530 30.82 -13.88 -18.12
N LEU A 531 31.97 -14.31 -18.65
CA LEU A 531 32.73 -15.44 -18.11
C LEU A 531 33.53 -15.08 -16.85
N ASP A 532 33.75 -13.79 -16.59
CA ASP A 532 34.28 -13.32 -15.31
C ASP A 532 33.18 -13.34 -14.25
N VAL A 533 32.81 -14.55 -13.82
CA VAL A 533 31.83 -14.78 -12.75
C VAL A 533 32.31 -14.14 -11.43
N SER A 534 33.62 -13.93 -11.24
CA SER A 534 34.18 -13.29 -10.04
C SER A 534 33.84 -11.80 -9.93
N SER A 535 33.52 -11.16 -11.06
CA SER A 535 32.93 -9.81 -11.07
C SER A 535 31.51 -9.77 -10.47
N ARG A 536 30.81 -10.92 -10.46
CA ARG A 536 29.41 -11.07 -10.02
C ARG A 536 29.26 -11.81 -8.70
N LEU A 537 30.19 -12.70 -8.35
CA LEU A 537 30.19 -13.48 -7.11
C LEU A 537 31.49 -13.25 -6.34
N GLN A 538 31.40 -13.10 -5.01
CA GLN A 538 32.58 -12.93 -4.13
C GLN A 538 33.40 -14.22 -4.00
N GLY A 539 32.74 -15.37 -4.18
CA GLY A 539 33.35 -16.70 -4.25
C GLY A 539 32.29 -17.71 -4.72
N PHE A 540 32.71 -18.71 -5.47
CA PHE A 540 31.81 -19.72 -6.05
C PHE A 540 32.57 -21.01 -6.39
N ARG A 541 31.82 -22.11 -6.54
CA ARG A 541 32.30 -23.35 -7.15
C ARG A 541 31.68 -23.47 -8.53
N TYR A 542 32.46 -23.84 -9.53
CA TYR A 542 31.93 -24.04 -10.86
C TYR A 542 32.20 -25.45 -11.40
N VAL A 543 31.28 -25.92 -12.24
CA VAL A 543 31.47 -27.08 -13.10
C VAL A 543 31.46 -26.62 -14.55
N ALA A 544 32.47 -27.03 -15.31
CA ALA A 544 32.47 -26.87 -16.76
C ALA A 544 31.59 -27.98 -17.33
N SER A 545 30.32 -27.67 -17.58
CA SER A 545 29.36 -28.69 -17.99
C SER A 545 29.53 -29.14 -19.43
N ASP A 546 28.98 -30.32 -19.74
CA ASP A 546 28.62 -30.68 -21.11
C ASP A 546 27.21 -30.15 -21.47
N TYR A 547 26.79 -30.35 -22.72
CA TYR A 547 25.47 -29.93 -23.19
C TYR A 547 24.33 -30.60 -22.42
N ARG A 548 24.50 -31.86 -22.03
CA ARG A 548 23.49 -32.61 -21.28
C ARG A 548 23.26 -32.01 -19.90
N GLN A 549 24.32 -31.69 -19.16
CA GLN A 549 24.24 -31.09 -17.84
C GLN A 549 23.64 -29.68 -17.88
N TRP A 550 23.96 -28.89 -18.92
CA TRP A 550 23.37 -27.57 -19.14
C TRP A 550 21.86 -27.66 -19.44
N ASP A 551 21.47 -28.60 -20.30
CA ASP A 551 20.07 -28.88 -20.64
C ASP A 551 19.29 -29.40 -19.42
N ASP A 552 19.88 -30.32 -18.64
CA ASP A 552 19.29 -30.81 -17.40
C ASP A 552 19.05 -29.66 -16.42
N ASN A 553 19.99 -28.71 -16.29
CA ASN A 553 19.81 -27.54 -15.43
C ASN A 553 18.65 -26.65 -15.92
N PHE A 554 18.55 -26.44 -17.24
CA PHE A 554 17.42 -25.72 -17.83
C PHE A 554 16.08 -26.42 -17.58
N HIS A 555 16.02 -27.74 -17.76
CA HIS A 555 14.80 -28.52 -17.56
C HIS A 555 14.31 -28.52 -16.12
N ARG A 556 15.22 -28.40 -15.14
CA ARG A 556 14.85 -28.20 -13.73
C ARG A 556 14.22 -26.84 -13.50
N MET A 557 14.73 -25.80 -14.17
CA MET A 557 14.20 -24.45 -14.10
C MET A 557 12.83 -24.36 -14.79
N PHE A 558 12.66 -24.94 -15.98
CA PHE A 558 11.42 -24.87 -16.75
C PHE A 558 10.84 -26.28 -16.98
N PRO A 559 10.32 -26.96 -15.93
CA PRO A 559 9.74 -28.28 -16.07
C PRO A 559 8.40 -28.23 -16.80
N THR A 560 8.06 -29.28 -17.55
CA THR A 560 6.80 -29.39 -18.30
C THR A 560 5.73 -30.25 -17.63
N ASP A 561 6.08 -30.86 -16.49
CA ASP A 561 5.13 -31.59 -15.66
C ASP A 561 4.48 -30.60 -14.66
N PRO A 562 3.14 -30.41 -14.65
CA PRO A 562 2.45 -29.52 -13.72
C PRO A 562 2.57 -29.96 -12.24
N ASN A 563 2.88 -31.23 -12.00
CA ASN A 563 3.06 -31.83 -10.68
C ASN A 563 4.54 -32.02 -10.31
N HIS A 564 5.44 -31.34 -11.04
CA HIS A 564 6.86 -31.50 -10.82
C HIS A 564 7.25 -31.17 -9.37
N LYS A 565 8.07 -32.04 -8.77
CA LYS A 565 8.43 -32.03 -7.34
C LYS A 565 9.08 -30.73 -6.84
N MET A 566 9.52 -29.85 -7.74
CA MET A 566 10.12 -28.56 -7.42
C MET A 566 9.10 -27.47 -7.08
N TYR A 567 7.82 -27.67 -7.42
CA TYR A 567 6.76 -26.73 -7.09
C TYR A 567 6.30 -26.78 -5.62
N GLY A 568 6.90 -27.63 -4.79
CA GLY A 568 6.57 -27.72 -3.37
C GLY A 568 7.11 -26.55 -2.55
N GLU A 569 6.25 -25.94 -1.73
CA GLU A 569 6.58 -24.78 -0.88
C GLU A 569 7.75 -25.04 0.08
N LYS A 570 7.93 -26.29 0.50
CA LYS A 570 8.99 -26.71 1.43
C LYS A 570 10.38 -26.82 0.78
N LYS A 571 10.54 -26.56 -0.53
CA LYS A 571 11.83 -26.64 -1.22
C LYS A 571 12.58 -25.32 -1.16
N GLN A 572 13.87 -25.38 -0.81
CA GLN A 572 14.66 -24.19 -0.48
C GLN A 572 14.79 -23.24 -1.69
N GLY A 573 14.12 -22.08 -1.60
CA GLY A 573 14.18 -21.01 -2.59
C GLY A 573 13.22 -21.14 -3.78
N TRP A 574 12.75 -22.33 -4.13
CA TRP A 574 11.84 -22.54 -5.26
C TRP A 574 10.44 -21.93 -5.02
N GLY A 575 9.80 -22.19 -3.88
CA GLY A 575 8.47 -21.63 -3.58
C GLY A 575 8.44 -20.10 -3.44
N GLN A 576 9.61 -19.46 -3.36
CA GLN A 576 9.76 -18.03 -3.08
C GLN A 576 10.07 -17.18 -4.32
N VAL A 577 10.19 -17.77 -5.51
CA VAL A 577 10.43 -17.03 -6.76
C VAL A 577 9.14 -16.93 -7.55
N SER A 578 8.84 -15.76 -8.13
CA SER A 578 7.56 -15.52 -8.82
C SER A 578 7.50 -16.23 -10.17
N TRP A 579 8.59 -16.18 -10.95
CA TRP A 579 8.61 -16.73 -12.31
C TRP A 579 8.27 -18.23 -12.39
N ILE A 580 8.58 -19.02 -11.35
CA ILE A 580 8.26 -20.45 -11.33
C ILE A 580 6.76 -20.66 -11.08
N LYS A 581 6.10 -19.75 -10.36
CA LYS A 581 4.65 -19.76 -10.15
C LYS A 581 3.95 -19.43 -11.46
N ASP A 582 4.40 -18.38 -12.15
CA ASP A 582 3.90 -17.98 -13.46
C ASP A 582 4.10 -19.10 -14.50
N TRP A 583 5.28 -19.73 -14.50
CA TRP A 583 5.58 -20.87 -15.37
C TRP A 583 4.72 -22.09 -15.05
N ARG A 584 4.56 -22.45 -13.77
CA ARG A 584 3.73 -23.58 -13.35
C ARG A 584 2.30 -23.42 -13.85
N ARG A 585 1.75 -22.21 -13.75
CA ARG A 585 0.41 -21.90 -14.22
C ARG A 585 0.29 -22.12 -15.72
N LEU A 586 1.23 -21.58 -16.51
CA LEU A 586 1.26 -21.87 -17.95
C LEU A 586 1.25 -23.37 -18.23
N VAL A 587 2.08 -24.14 -17.52
CA VAL A 587 2.16 -25.60 -17.68
C VAL A 587 0.84 -26.31 -17.31
N GLN A 588 0.09 -25.79 -16.35
CA GLN A 588 -1.21 -26.32 -15.95
C GLN A 588 -2.32 -25.98 -16.95
N ASP A 589 -2.30 -24.75 -17.48
CA ASP A 589 -3.39 -24.21 -18.28
C ASP A 589 -3.27 -24.57 -19.76
N TRP A 590 -2.05 -24.85 -20.27
CA TRP A 590 -1.81 -25.02 -21.70
C TRP A 590 -1.48 -26.45 -22.12
N PRO A 591 -1.83 -26.84 -23.37
CA PRO A 591 -1.40 -28.10 -23.94
C PRO A 591 0.12 -28.27 -23.93
N THR A 592 0.59 -29.49 -23.65
CA THR A 592 2.02 -29.81 -23.52
C THR A 592 2.83 -29.44 -24.77
N ASP A 593 2.28 -29.58 -25.98
CA ASP A 593 2.99 -29.23 -27.22
C ASP A 593 3.26 -27.71 -27.34
N LYS A 594 2.32 -26.88 -26.85
CA LYS A 594 2.46 -25.41 -26.81
C LYS A 594 3.50 -25.01 -25.79
N ILE A 595 3.49 -25.64 -24.61
CA ILE A 595 4.50 -25.43 -23.58
C ILE A 595 5.89 -25.81 -24.09
N GLU A 596 6.04 -26.94 -24.77
CA GLU A 596 7.33 -27.33 -25.36
C GLU A 596 7.78 -26.36 -26.48
N LYS A 597 6.87 -25.72 -27.21
CA LYS A 597 7.22 -24.64 -28.16
C LYS A 597 7.72 -23.39 -27.42
N VAL A 598 7.02 -22.94 -26.39
CA VAL A 598 7.42 -21.78 -25.56
C VAL A 598 8.76 -22.03 -24.87
N LYS A 599 8.89 -23.18 -24.21
CA LYS A 599 10.09 -23.64 -23.53
C LYS A 599 11.30 -23.63 -24.45
N ARG A 600 11.15 -24.04 -25.71
CA ARG A 600 12.21 -23.92 -26.73
C ARG A 600 12.62 -22.47 -27.02
N GLN A 601 11.70 -21.50 -26.97
CA GLN A 601 12.06 -20.09 -27.13
C GLN A 601 12.81 -19.54 -25.93
N ILE A 602 12.37 -19.87 -24.71
CA ILE A 602 13.10 -19.53 -23.47
C ILE A 602 14.49 -20.17 -23.50
N LYS A 603 14.60 -21.43 -23.94
CA LYS A 603 15.88 -22.14 -24.06
C LYS A 603 16.87 -21.42 -24.98
N LYS A 604 16.41 -20.86 -26.11
CA LYS A 604 17.28 -20.06 -26.98
C LYS A 604 17.89 -18.87 -26.25
N GLN A 605 17.12 -18.18 -25.40
CA GLN A 605 17.65 -17.08 -24.58
C GLN A 605 18.59 -17.60 -23.49
N PHE A 606 18.23 -18.72 -22.85
CA PHE A 606 19.07 -19.40 -21.86
C PHE A 606 20.42 -19.81 -22.40
N ASP A 607 20.49 -20.31 -23.64
CA ASP A 607 21.74 -20.72 -24.29
C ASP A 607 22.65 -19.57 -24.70
N ASN A 608 22.17 -18.33 -24.60
CA ASN A 608 23.01 -17.15 -24.75
C ASN A 608 23.74 -16.78 -23.45
N LEU A 609 23.30 -17.28 -22.30
CA LEU A 609 23.95 -17.00 -21.01
C LEU A 609 25.25 -17.81 -20.89
N SER A 610 26.30 -17.18 -20.36
CA SER A 610 27.62 -17.81 -20.21
C SER A 610 27.70 -18.74 -19.00
N TRP A 611 26.89 -18.47 -17.98
CA TRP A 611 26.80 -19.27 -16.77
C TRP A 611 25.41 -19.14 -16.13
N MET A 612 25.07 -20.10 -15.27
CA MET A 612 23.85 -20.08 -14.47
C MET A 612 24.10 -20.72 -13.09
N VAL A 613 23.19 -20.51 -12.14
CA VAL A 613 23.17 -21.31 -10.90
C VAL A 613 23.00 -22.79 -11.22
N MET A 614 23.74 -23.65 -10.51
CA MET A 614 23.56 -25.10 -10.58
C MET A 614 22.42 -25.51 -9.65
N THR A 615 21.25 -25.77 -10.23
CA THR A 615 20.03 -26.09 -9.50
C THR A 615 19.95 -27.57 -9.11
N ARG A 616 19.20 -27.89 -8.05
CA ARG A 616 18.85 -29.26 -7.65
C ARG A 616 17.34 -29.39 -7.46
N SER A 617 16.86 -30.62 -7.34
CA SER A 617 15.43 -30.90 -7.10
C SER A 617 14.90 -30.40 -5.77
N ASP A 618 15.77 -30.15 -4.79
CA ASP A 618 15.40 -29.70 -3.46
C ASP A 618 15.73 -28.22 -3.18
N ARG A 619 16.53 -27.56 -4.04
CA ARG A 619 16.99 -26.18 -3.84
C ARG A 619 17.35 -25.46 -5.13
N LEU A 620 17.09 -24.15 -5.16
CA LEU A 620 17.46 -23.27 -6.29
C LEU A 620 18.98 -23.03 -6.33
N TRP A 621 19.58 -22.66 -5.20
CA TRP A 621 21.02 -22.52 -5.04
C TRP A 621 21.58 -23.70 -4.24
N ASP A 622 22.49 -24.46 -4.84
CA ASP A 622 23.29 -25.43 -4.12
C ASP A 622 24.58 -24.79 -3.60
N SER A 623 24.98 -25.21 -2.40
CA SER A 623 26.20 -24.76 -1.74
C SER A 623 26.78 -25.85 -0.83
N ARG A 624 26.23 -27.08 -0.88
CA ARG A 624 26.69 -28.15 0.01
C ARG A 624 28.04 -28.67 -0.45
N GLU A 625 28.94 -28.94 0.49
CA GLU A 625 30.21 -29.61 0.21
C GLU A 625 30.01 -31.14 0.16
N ASP A 626 29.24 -31.60 -0.83
CA ASP A 626 28.98 -33.02 -1.06
C ASP A 626 29.99 -33.65 -2.07
N GLY A 627 29.80 -34.92 -2.41
CA GLY A 627 30.66 -35.63 -3.36
C GLY A 627 30.73 -34.97 -4.74
N ALA A 628 29.66 -34.30 -5.19
CA ALA A 628 29.68 -33.55 -6.44
C ALA A 628 30.50 -32.27 -6.31
N ALA A 629 30.38 -31.56 -5.18
CA ALA A 629 31.14 -30.34 -4.90
C ALA A 629 32.67 -30.56 -4.86
N LYS A 630 33.12 -31.77 -4.52
CA LYS A 630 34.55 -32.15 -4.55
C LYS A 630 35.14 -32.18 -5.95
N SER A 631 34.32 -32.43 -6.98
CA SER A 631 34.74 -32.42 -8.38
C SER A 631 34.68 -31.03 -9.03
N MET A 632 34.10 -30.04 -8.34
CA MET A 632 33.97 -28.67 -8.85
C MET A 632 35.21 -27.84 -8.53
N LYS A 633 35.57 -26.94 -9.45
CA LYS A 633 36.68 -26.00 -9.24
C LYS A 633 36.20 -24.84 -8.36
N LEU A 634 36.94 -24.57 -7.27
CA LEU A 634 36.64 -23.47 -6.34
C LEU A 634 37.37 -22.20 -6.77
N VAL A 635 36.62 -21.10 -6.92
CA VAL A 635 37.14 -19.75 -7.13
C VAL A 635 36.72 -18.90 -5.94
N ALA A 636 37.57 -18.85 -4.92
CA ALA A 636 37.32 -18.09 -3.69
C ALA A 636 38.65 -17.57 -3.12
N ARG A 637 38.63 -16.37 -2.53
CA ARG A 637 39.79 -15.80 -1.81
C ARG A 637 39.69 -16.12 -0.30
N GLY A 638 40.79 -16.56 0.33
CA GLY A 638 40.86 -16.72 1.80
C GLY A 638 39.99 -17.84 2.39
N GLU A 639 39.44 -17.61 3.60
CA GLU A 639 38.64 -18.58 4.38
C GLU A 639 37.26 -18.92 3.79
N MET A 640 36.94 -18.39 2.60
CA MET A 640 35.65 -18.53 1.89
C MET A 640 35.37 -19.92 1.29
N ARG A 641 35.98 -20.99 1.82
CA ARG A 641 35.96 -22.33 1.20
C ARG A 641 34.68 -23.13 1.47
N LYS A 642 34.04 -22.89 2.61
CA LYS A 642 32.87 -23.65 3.07
C LYS A 642 31.59 -22.95 2.62
N ASN A 643 30.71 -23.68 1.94
CA ASN A 643 29.39 -23.24 1.47
C ASN A 643 29.36 -22.14 0.39
N ALA A 644 30.33 -22.12 -0.52
CA ALA A 644 30.27 -21.24 -1.69
C ALA A 644 29.16 -21.69 -2.67
N PRO A 645 28.46 -20.76 -3.33
CA PRO A 645 27.42 -21.09 -4.30
C PRO A 645 27.97 -21.89 -5.49
N HIS A 646 27.17 -22.84 -5.97
CA HIS A 646 27.49 -23.65 -7.13
C HIS A 646 26.94 -23.03 -8.43
N VAL A 647 27.80 -22.90 -9.43
CA VAL A 647 27.45 -22.43 -10.77
C VAL A 647 27.82 -23.46 -11.83
N ILE A 648 27.08 -23.43 -12.94
CA ILE A 648 27.31 -24.24 -14.12
C ILE A 648 27.72 -23.31 -15.27
N ILE A 649 28.79 -23.65 -15.99
CA ILE A 649 29.31 -22.85 -17.11
C ILE A 649 28.80 -23.43 -18.42
N ASN A 650 28.18 -22.61 -19.25
CA ASN A 650 27.59 -23.05 -20.51
C ASN A 650 28.68 -23.64 -21.44
N PRO A 651 28.51 -24.88 -21.93
CA PRO A 651 29.48 -25.56 -22.79
C PRO A 651 29.82 -24.79 -24.07
N LYS A 652 28.91 -23.95 -24.58
CA LYS A 652 29.11 -23.08 -25.74
C LYS A 652 30.30 -22.12 -25.57
N TYR A 653 30.57 -21.70 -24.33
CA TYR A 653 31.62 -20.74 -24.03
C TYR A 653 32.90 -21.40 -23.47
N ARG A 654 32.87 -22.71 -23.22
CA ARG A 654 34.00 -23.48 -22.68
C ARG A 654 35.24 -23.45 -23.58
N ALA A 655 35.07 -23.41 -24.90
CA ALA A 655 36.18 -23.40 -25.86
C ALA A 655 36.85 -22.02 -26.03
N LYS A 656 36.24 -20.94 -25.50
CA LYS A 656 36.84 -19.60 -25.56
C LYS A 656 37.87 -19.34 -24.45
N ASP A 657 37.94 -20.23 -23.47
CA ASP A 657 38.94 -20.23 -22.38
C ASP A 657 39.96 -21.38 -22.53
N VAL A 658 40.59 -21.48 -23.70
CA VAL A 658 41.97 -22.00 -23.79
C VAL A 658 42.91 -20.81 -24.00
N LYS A 659 43.06 -20.01 -22.94
CA LYS A 659 44.29 -19.31 -22.57
C LYS A 659 44.22 -18.83 -21.13
#